data_AF-A0A7J8WUJ3-F1
#
_entry.id   AF-A0A7J8WUJ3-F1
#
_cell.length_a   1.000
_cell.length_b   1.000
_cell.length_c   1.000
_cell.angle_alpha   90.00
_cell.angle_beta   90.00
_cell.angle_gamma   90.00
#
_symmetry.space_group_name_H-M   'P 1'
#
loop_
_entity.id
_entity.type
_entity.pdbx_description
1 polymer ?
#
loop_
_entity_poly.entity_id
_entity_poly.type
_entity_poly.pdbx_seq_one_letter_code
_entity_poly.pdbx_strand_id
1 'polypeptide(L)'
;MAASPNNQLSETKTLDSAAQTNGQDSPQPSCESIPPSDPQSTADTNPGEKRKRDDDDPTQNSSPHPLWKTTLCSYFRRQDGSCTHGSTCKYAHGEEELRPRLDNTWDPTSERAKKAMKGENGEKVAAKEEEEQEVMMTETVMDGGEDGEECGDPQLSKCLVHLPRKWHGDNLRKFLSEQGITFKSAKKKKGMVVGFVSFENAEQLKSAVEELEGKSFGNKNLKVANVISRPFERKVKSAMAATLNSQQTIDDASIKENAGVSIASNEVQDGATNCDGSALDDSTSKAKCARDAVTPLAHMPYGDQLEHKKNSVMQMLKKLTRNARKACPNGVSLPQWVLQSRERGGLPCEVEGIIESPVVNGYRNKCEFSVGYSQQGKPTVGFMLGNFREGVTAVEEPVDCPNVSKIACRYASIFQEFLQHSSFPIWNRFKNTGFWRQLTVREGRSAGKVADENFEANISEVMLIVQVCSVGLDEAQVTNEFERLAQAFAAGATANSPPLPLNVFVVQDHQGISNVAPTDAPLRSIPIPKTESSLQPESANNIIEARIHDCISNLRFSISPTAFFQVNTLAAEKLYSLAGEWAGLGPDTVLFDICCGTGTIGLTLAHRVGMVIGIEMNASAVQDAYKNAEINGIKNCRFICSK
;
A
#
# COMPACT_ATOMS: atom_id res chain seq x y z
N MET A 1 -5.80 58.94 -13.29
CA MET A 1 -5.77 59.78 -14.51
C MET A 1 -4.35 59.74 -15.08
N ALA A 2 -4.19 59.86 -16.39
CA ALA A 2 -2.92 59.60 -17.07
C ALA A 2 -1.94 60.78 -17.02
N ALA A 3 -0.64 60.49 -17.04
CA ALA A 3 0.36 61.17 -17.88
C ALA A 3 1.73 60.47 -17.79
N SER A 4 2.24 59.99 -18.93
CA SER A 4 3.69 59.90 -19.19
C SER A 4 4.14 61.18 -19.90
N PRO A 5 5.45 61.48 -19.92
CA PRO A 5 6.20 61.42 -21.19
C PRO A 5 7.49 60.57 -21.06
N ASN A 6 7.93 59.82 -22.08
CA ASN A 6 8.85 60.23 -23.16
C ASN A 6 10.07 61.05 -22.65
N ASN A 7 11.32 60.77 -23.05
CA ASN A 7 11.77 60.48 -24.42
C ASN A 7 13.23 59.94 -24.50
N GLN A 8 13.58 59.25 -25.61
CA GLN A 8 14.89 59.01 -26.27
C GLN A 8 16.17 58.67 -25.44
N LEU A 9 16.94 57.59 -25.69
CA LEU A 9 17.68 57.14 -26.90
C LEU A 9 18.83 58.05 -27.39
N SER A 10 20.07 57.58 -27.20
CA SER A 10 21.22 57.88 -28.07
C SER A 10 22.26 56.75 -27.99
N GLU A 11 22.94 56.47 -29.11
CA GLU A 11 23.65 55.21 -29.35
C GLU A 11 25.18 55.29 -29.19
N THR A 12 25.76 54.10 -29.02
CA THR A 12 27.10 53.60 -29.42
C THR A 12 28.26 54.55 -29.78
N LYS A 13 29.45 54.21 -29.28
CA LYS A 13 30.69 54.23 -30.07
C LYS A 13 31.73 53.23 -29.57
N THR A 14 32.16 52.34 -30.44
CA THR A 14 33.32 51.44 -30.31
C THR A 14 34.60 52.13 -30.77
N LEU A 15 35.77 51.66 -30.31
CA LEU A 15 37.04 51.72 -31.05
C LEU A 15 38.11 50.82 -30.39
N ASP A 16 38.77 49.99 -31.21
CA ASP A 16 39.86 49.09 -30.85
C ASP A 16 41.25 49.76 -30.84
N SER A 17 42.21 49.18 -30.10
CA SER A 17 43.35 48.42 -30.68
C SER A 17 44.67 48.46 -29.87
N ALA A 18 45.34 47.30 -29.79
CA ALA A 18 46.80 47.04 -29.75
C ALA A 18 47.71 47.66 -28.64
N ALA A 19 48.84 47.04 -28.21
CA ALA A 19 49.39 45.66 -28.26
C ALA A 19 50.71 45.60 -27.40
N GLN A 20 51.30 44.40 -27.23
CA GLN A 20 52.70 44.13 -26.77
C GLN A 20 53.04 44.32 -25.27
N THR A 21 53.93 43.57 -24.58
CA THR A 21 54.58 42.23 -24.79
C THR A 21 55.29 41.78 -23.48
N ASN A 22 55.62 40.47 -23.36
CA ASN A 22 56.58 39.81 -22.43
C ASN A 22 56.17 39.69 -20.94
N GLY A 23 56.45 38.57 -20.23
CA GLY A 23 57.01 37.27 -20.64
C GLY A 23 57.57 36.44 -19.46
N GLN A 24 57.68 35.11 -19.65
CA GLN A 24 58.34 34.09 -18.77
C GLN A 24 57.66 33.74 -17.42
N ASP A 25 57.67 32.50 -16.92
CA ASP A 25 58.08 31.21 -17.53
C ASP A 25 57.34 30.00 -16.88
N SER A 26 57.23 28.89 -17.63
CA SER A 26 56.68 27.60 -17.18
C SER A 26 57.81 26.65 -16.69
N PRO A 27 57.58 25.38 -16.22
CA PRO A 27 57.12 24.29 -17.10
C PRO A 27 56.25 23.17 -16.45
N GLN A 28 55.43 22.52 -17.30
CA GLN A 28 55.07 21.09 -17.13
C GLN A 28 56.18 20.20 -17.72
N PRO A 29 56.32 18.93 -17.30
CA PRO A 29 57.02 17.91 -18.09
C PRO A 29 56.07 17.12 -19.01
N SER A 30 56.57 16.65 -20.15
CA SER A 30 55.84 15.81 -21.11
C SER A 30 56.74 14.77 -21.80
N CYS A 31 56.19 13.57 -22.01
CA CYS A 31 56.47 12.59 -23.09
C CYS A 31 57.88 11.99 -23.33
N GLU A 32 57.90 10.65 -23.47
CA GLU A 32 58.69 9.77 -24.37
C GLU A 32 57.98 8.38 -24.38
N SER A 33 58.22 7.39 -25.26
CA SER A 33 57.99 7.28 -26.73
C SER A 33 58.12 5.77 -27.14
N ILE A 34 57.13 5.08 -27.75
CA ILE A 34 56.99 4.72 -29.22
C ILE A 34 58.04 3.69 -29.75
N PRO A 35 57.77 2.68 -30.66
CA PRO A 35 56.61 1.80 -30.99
C PRO A 35 57.02 0.30 -31.30
N PRO A 36 56.72 -0.39 -32.46
CA PRO A 36 55.53 -1.18 -32.85
C PRO A 36 55.78 -2.67 -33.26
N SER A 37 54.71 -3.43 -33.59
CA SER A 37 54.68 -4.32 -34.77
C SER A 37 53.28 -4.89 -35.12
N ASP A 38 52.78 -4.48 -36.29
CA ASP A 38 51.79 -5.17 -37.15
C ASP A 38 52.60 -5.86 -38.30
N PRO A 39 52.07 -6.66 -39.29
CA PRO A 39 50.71 -6.59 -39.86
C PRO A 39 50.08 -7.91 -40.44
N GLN A 40 48.96 -7.75 -41.16
CA GLN A 40 48.44 -8.59 -42.29
C GLN A 40 47.85 -9.99 -41.98
N SER A 41 46.86 -10.54 -42.73
CA SER A 41 45.96 -9.97 -43.78
C SER A 41 44.77 -10.88 -44.14
N THR A 42 43.64 -10.26 -44.50
CA THR A 42 42.66 -10.65 -45.56
C THR A 42 42.01 -12.05 -45.64
N ALA A 43 40.68 -12.01 -45.58
CA ALA A 43 39.71 -12.52 -46.59
C ALA A 43 39.13 -13.96 -46.56
N ASP A 44 37.80 -13.94 -46.62
CA ASP A 44 36.88 -14.77 -47.43
C ASP A 44 36.22 -16.09 -46.97
N THR A 45 34.92 -16.12 -47.28
CA THR A 45 33.99 -17.25 -47.47
C THR A 45 33.54 -18.14 -46.29
N ASN A 46 32.27 -17.92 -45.90
CA ASN A 46 31.32 -18.98 -45.50
C ASN A 46 31.09 -19.97 -46.68
N PRO A 47 30.64 -21.24 -46.48
CA PRO A 47 29.63 -21.60 -45.47
C PRO A 47 29.75 -22.98 -44.77
N GLY A 48 29.51 -22.96 -43.45
CA GLY A 48 28.71 -23.97 -42.73
C GLY A 48 29.25 -25.39 -42.53
N GLU A 49 29.56 -25.72 -41.27
CA GLU A 49 29.39 -27.09 -40.79
C GLU A 49 29.05 -27.18 -39.28
N LYS A 50 28.59 -28.36 -38.86
CA LYS A 50 28.11 -28.62 -37.48
C LYS A 50 29.27 -29.05 -36.58
N ARG A 51 29.29 -28.47 -35.38
CA ARG A 51 29.86 -29.01 -34.11
C ARG A 51 30.82 -30.22 -34.22
N LYS A 52 32.03 -30.04 -33.71
CA LYS A 52 32.58 -30.99 -32.73
C LYS A 52 33.18 -30.21 -31.56
N ARG A 53 32.95 -30.68 -30.33
CA ARG A 53 33.77 -30.32 -29.17
C ARG A 53 34.89 -31.33 -29.11
N ASP A 54 36.06 -30.91 -28.66
CA ASP A 54 37.19 -31.81 -28.45
C ASP A 54 36.88 -32.85 -27.38
N ASP A 55 37.38 -34.06 -27.61
CA ASP A 55 37.29 -35.21 -26.71
C ASP A 55 38.39 -35.07 -25.63
N ASP A 56 38.02 -35.14 -24.34
CA ASP A 56 38.97 -35.18 -23.22
C ASP A 56 39.42 -36.63 -22.93
N ASP A 57 40.71 -36.82 -22.65
CA ASP A 57 41.36 -38.11 -22.43
C ASP A 57 40.98 -38.74 -21.06
N PRO A 58 40.69 -40.06 -20.96
CA PRO A 58 39.91 -40.60 -19.85
C PRO A 58 40.77 -41.16 -18.70
N THR A 59 41.67 -40.36 -18.10
CA THR A 59 42.56 -40.86 -17.02
C THR A 59 42.76 -39.95 -15.78
N GLN A 60 41.83 -39.07 -15.41
CA GLN A 60 41.78 -38.49 -14.05
C GLN A 60 40.38 -38.51 -13.41
N ASN A 61 40.29 -39.15 -12.23
CA ASN A 61 39.07 -39.24 -11.42
C ASN A 61 38.67 -37.87 -10.84
N SER A 62 37.87 -37.10 -11.58
CA SER A 62 37.17 -35.92 -11.07
C SER A 62 35.82 -36.32 -10.47
N SER A 63 35.54 -35.87 -9.25
CA SER A 63 34.29 -36.19 -8.56
C SER A 63 33.10 -35.48 -9.23
N PRO A 64 31.95 -36.17 -9.45
CA PRO A 64 30.80 -35.55 -10.07
C PRO A 64 30.24 -34.43 -9.20
N HIS A 65 29.88 -33.31 -9.83
CA HIS A 65 29.36 -32.09 -9.19
C HIS A 65 28.29 -32.40 -8.12
N PRO A 66 28.26 -31.71 -6.95
CA PRO A 66 27.38 -32.07 -5.81
C PRO A 66 25.88 -32.20 -6.13
N LEU A 67 25.41 -31.51 -7.18
CA LEU A 67 24.02 -31.54 -7.66
C LEU A 67 23.76 -32.54 -8.80
N TRP A 68 24.71 -33.44 -9.11
CA TRP A 68 24.58 -34.41 -10.19
C TRP A 68 23.44 -35.41 -9.90
N LYS A 69 22.45 -35.46 -10.80
CA LYS A 69 21.27 -36.34 -10.73
C LYS A 69 20.39 -36.16 -9.48
N THR A 70 20.46 -35.02 -8.79
CA THR A 70 19.65 -34.74 -7.57
C THR A 70 18.22 -34.22 -7.86
N THR A 71 17.88 -34.06 -9.15
CA THR A 71 16.57 -33.58 -9.62
C THR A 71 16.21 -34.24 -10.96
N LEU A 72 14.90 -34.42 -11.20
CA LEU A 72 14.40 -35.09 -12.40
C LEU A 72 14.45 -34.17 -13.64
N CYS A 73 14.82 -34.73 -14.79
CA CYS A 73 14.97 -34.01 -16.05
C CYS A 73 13.60 -33.63 -16.61
N SER A 74 13.31 -32.33 -16.58
CA SER A 74 12.04 -31.78 -17.06
C SER A 74 11.83 -31.95 -18.57
N TYR A 75 12.89 -32.07 -19.38
CA TYR A 75 12.80 -32.33 -20.81
C TYR A 75 12.45 -33.79 -21.10
N PHE A 76 13.18 -34.74 -20.49
CA PHE A 76 12.94 -36.18 -20.62
C PHE A 76 11.50 -36.56 -20.23
N ARG A 77 10.97 -35.95 -19.15
CA ARG A 77 9.59 -36.13 -18.67
C ARG A 77 8.51 -35.44 -19.52
N ARG A 78 8.86 -34.52 -20.43
CA ARG A 78 7.91 -33.77 -21.27
C ARG A 78 7.89 -34.21 -22.73
N GLN A 79 8.91 -34.94 -23.17
CA GLN A 79 9.08 -35.40 -24.55
C GLN A 79 9.27 -36.92 -24.57
N ASP A 80 8.42 -37.64 -23.83
CA ASP A 80 8.28 -39.11 -23.78
C ASP A 80 9.62 -39.88 -23.86
N GLY A 81 10.54 -39.57 -22.93
CA GLY A 81 11.82 -40.27 -22.81
C GLY A 81 12.92 -39.78 -23.75
N SER A 82 12.81 -38.59 -24.34
CA SER A 82 13.88 -37.98 -25.14
C SER A 82 14.53 -36.78 -24.43
N CYS A 83 15.87 -36.73 -24.45
CA CYS A 83 16.66 -35.62 -23.92
C CYS A 83 17.91 -35.39 -24.78
N THR A 84 18.17 -34.14 -25.15
CA THR A 84 19.29 -33.73 -26.02
C THR A 84 20.70 -33.98 -25.44
N HIS A 85 20.79 -34.36 -24.16
CA HIS A 85 22.05 -34.65 -23.48
C HIS A 85 22.28 -36.15 -23.18
N GLY A 86 21.32 -37.03 -23.49
CA GLY A 86 21.47 -38.47 -23.29
C GLY A 86 21.96 -38.85 -21.88
N SER A 87 22.86 -39.83 -21.80
CA SER A 87 23.50 -40.29 -20.55
C SER A 87 24.31 -39.19 -19.84
N THR A 88 24.82 -38.19 -20.57
CA THR A 88 25.58 -37.05 -20.01
C THR A 88 24.70 -35.96 -19.36
N CYS A 89 23.38 -36.17 -19.30
CA CYS A 89 22.48 -35.22 -18.68
C CYS A 89 22.71 -35.12 -17.16
N LYS A 90 22.97 -33.91 -16.65
CA LYS A 90 23.14 -33.65 -15.21
C LYS A 90 21.88 -33.89 -14.35
N TYR A 91 20.73 -34.08 -14.99
CA TYR A 91 19.45 -34.36 -14.36
C TYR A 91 19.08 -35.84 -14.55
N ALA A 92 18.34 -36.41 -13.59
CA ALA A 92 17.93 -37.81 -13.61
C ALA A 92 16.79 -38.06 -14.61
N HIS A 93 16.91 -39.09 -15.44
CA HIS A 93 15.91 -39.46 -16.43
C HIS A 93 14.80 -40.34 -15.85
N GLY A 94 15.05 -41.03 -14.74
CA GLY A 94 14.05 -41.72 -13.93
C GLY A 94 14.44 -41.82 -12.46
N GLU A 95 13.65 -42.55 -11.67
CA GLU A 95 13.86 -42.74 -10.23
C GLU A 95 15.14 -43.53 -9.94
N GLU A 96 15.54 -44.41 -10.85
CA GLU A 96 16.75 -45.23 -10.81
C GLU A 96 18.04 -44.40 -10.89
N GLU A 97 18.04 -43.31 -11.66
CA GLU A 97 19.18 -42.37 -11.70
C GLU A 97 19.11 -41.32 -10.58
N LEU A 98 17.94 -41.09 -9.98
CA LEU A 98 17.72 -40.02 -9.01
C LEU A 98 18.51 -40.27 -7.72
N ARG A 99 19.26 -39.23 -7.30
CA ARG A 99 20.02 -39.18 -6.05
C ARG A 99 19.33 -38.24 -5.04
N PRO A 100 19.50 -38.45 -3.72
CA PRO A 100 19.05 -37.48 -2.73
C PRO A 100 19.83 -36.17 -2.88
N ARG A 101 19.22 -35.07 -2.46
CA ARG A 101 19.82 -33.74 -2.38
C ARG A 101 20.75 -33.63 -1.16
N LEU A 102 21.48 -32.53 -1.06
CA LEU A 102 22.45 -32.28 0.02
C LEU A 102 21.81 -32.16 1.41
N ASP A 103 20.50 -31.88 1.47
CA ASP A 103 19.66 -31.87 2.67
C ASP A 103 19.01 -33.25 2.95
N ASN A 104 19.49 -34.31 2.28
CA ASN A 104 18.90 -35.67 2.25
C ASN A 104 17.45 -35.75 1.74
N THR A 105 16.86 -34.67 1.21
CA THR A 105 15.52 -34.72 0.62
C THR A 105 15.54 -35.29 -0.80
N TRP A 106 14.42 -35.88 -1.22
CA TRP A 106 14.21 -36.29 -2.60
C TRP A 106 13.59 -35.15 -3.43
N ASP A 107 13.71 -35.20 -4.76
CA ASP A 107 12.99 -34.27 -5.64
C ASP A 107 11.47 -34.34 -5.34
N PRO A 108 10.78 -33.23 -4.98
CA PRO A 108 9.36 -33.26 -4.60
C PRO A 108 8.41 -33.82 -5.67
N THR A 109 8.88 -33.91 -6.91
CA THR A 109 8.11 -34.47 -8.04
C THR A 109 8.37 -35.96 -8.30
N SER A 110 9.22 -36.59 -7.48
CA SER A 110 9.59 -38.01 -7.53
C SER A 110 8.64 -38.91 -6.74
N GLU A 111 8.57 -40.19 -7.12
CA GLU A 111 7.82 -41.20 -6.37
C GLU A 111 8.49 -41.54 -5.03
N ARG A 112 9.82 -41.38 -4.91
CA ARG A 112 10.51 -41.52 -3.61
C ARG A 112 10.10 -40.44 -2.62
N ALA A 113 9.96 -39.17 -3.04
CA ALA A 113 9.45 -38.10 -2.17
C ALA A 113 7.99 -38.36 -1.72
N LYS A 114 7.13 -38.79 -2.66
CA LYS A 114 5.72 -39.12 -2.35
C LYS A 114 5.58 -40.33 -1.42
N LYS A 115 6.48 -41.30 -1.49
CA LYS A 115 6.52 -42.43 -0.55
C LYS A 115 7.06 -42.03 0.82
N ALA A 116 8.09 -41.19 0.89
CA ALA A 116 8.58 -40.64 2.15
C ALA A 116 7.48 -39.88 2.91
N MET A 117 6.69 -39.05 2.22
CA MET A 117 5.52 -38.34 2.80
C MET A 117 4.31 -39.25 3.14
N LYS A 118 4.36 -40.54 2.82
CA LYS A 118 3.33 -41.54 3.17
C LYS A 118 3.80 -42.58 4.20
N GLY A 119 5.03 -42.44 4.67
CA GLY A 119 5.79 -43.51 5.33
C GLY A 119 6.09 -43.27 6.80
N GLU A 120 5.32 -42.44 7.52
CA GLU A 120 5.41 -42.29 8.98
C GLU A 120 4.01 -42.02 9.56
N ASN A 121 3.69 -42.72 10.67
CA ASN A 121 2.41 -42.73 11.40
C ASN A 121 1.14 -43.08 10.60
N GLY A 122 1.04 -44.36 10.22
CA GLY A 122 -0.23 -44.99 9.88
C GLY A 122 -0.83 -45.77 11.06
N GLU A 123 -1.61 -45.11 11.92
CA GLU A 123 -2.54 -45.79 12.83
C GLU A 123 -3.86 -45.01 12.96
N LYS A 124 -5.00 -45.72 12.98
CA LYS A 124 -6.34 -45.10 12.98
C LYS A 124 -6.77 -44.74 14.39
N VAL A 125 -6.99 -43.45 14.65
CA VAL A 125 -7.94 -43.00 15.68
C VAL A 125 -8.91 -42.01 15.04
N ALA A 126 -10.20 -42.28 15.18
CA ALA A 126 -11.25 -41.36 14.74
C ALA A 126 -11.60 -40.40 15.88
N ALA A 127 -11.28 -39.12 15.71
CA ALA A 127 -11.81 -38.02 16.50
C ALA A 127 -11.97 -36.78 15.61
N LYS A 128 -12.91 -35.90 15.96
CA LYS A 128 -13.36 -34.79 15.12
C LYS A 128 -12.39 -33.60 15.16
N GLU A 129 -12.18 -32.98 13.99
CA GLU A 129 -11.83 -31.55 13.88
C GLU A 129 -12.90 -30.86 13.03
N GLU A 130 -14.00 -30.49 13.69
CA GLU A 130 -14.99 -29.53 13.18
C GLU A 130 -14.55 -28.12 13.61
N GLU A 131 -13.63 -27.48 12.87
CA GLU A 131 -13.42 -26.03 12.99
C GLU A 131 -14.25 -25.29 11.93
N GLU A 132 -15.44 -24.85 12.34
CA GLU A 132 -16.29 -23.97 11.52
C GLU A 132 -15.63 -22.58 11.36
N GLN A 133 -15.09 -22.29 10.16
CA GLN A 133 -14.71 -20.91 9.82
C GLN A 133 -15.96 -20.06 9.59
N GLU A 134 -16.41 -19.40 10.66
CA GLU A 134 -17.54 -18.47 10.69
C GLU A 134 -17.40 -17.31 9.69
N VAL A 135 -18.38 -17.16 8.79
CA VAL A 135 -18.46 -16.03 7.84
C VAL A 135 -19.64 -15.13 8.22
N MET A 136 -19.33 -14.01 8.86
CA MET A 136 -20.31 -13.07 9.41
C MET A 136 -20.95 -12.15 8.35
N MET A 137 -22.28 -11.97 8.41
CA MET A 137 -23.01 -10.96 7.62
C MET A 137 -24.26 -10.46 8.35
N THR A 138 -24.37 -9.14 8.51
CA THR A 138 -25.58 -8.47 9.03
C THR A 138 -26.49 -7.98 7.88
N GLU A 139 -27.77 -7.81 8.21
CA GLU A 139 -28.94 -7.93 7.31
C GLU A 139 -29.00 -7.11 6.00
N THR A 140 -29.84 -7.61 5.08
CA THR A 140 -30.58 -6.83 4.06
C THR A 140 -29.81 -5.92 3.10
N VAL A 141 -29.62 -6.46 1.90
CA VAL A 141 -29.52 -5.68 0.66
C VAL A 141 -30.94 -5.48 0.10
N MET A 142 -31.53 -4.31 0.34
CA MET A 142 -32.52 -3.71 -0.56
C MET A 142 -31.72 -2.93 -1.63
N ASP A 143 -32.13 -2.76 -2.89
CA ASP A 143 -33.46 -2.83 -3.50
C ASP A 143 -33.33 -3.22 -5.01
N GLY A 144 -34.43 -3.38 -5.73
CA GLY A 144 -34.45 -3.26 -7.20
C GLY A 144 -34.90 -4.48 -8.00
N GLY A 145 -36.03 -5.08 -7.63
CA GLY A 145 -36.75 -6.05 -8.46
C GLY A 145 -38.16 -6.27 -7.93
N GLU A 146 -39.17 -6.12 -8.78
CA GLU A 146 -40.56 -6.42 -8.45
C GLU A 146 -40.69 -7.90 -8.10
N ASP A 147 -40.79 -8.21 -6.80
CA ASP A 147 -41.37 -9.41 -6.19
C ASP A 147 -41.04 -9.36 -4.68
N GLY A 148 -42.04 -8.99 -3.87
CA GLY A 148 -41.89 -8.72 -2.44
C GLY A 148 -41.78 -9.98 -1.57
N GLU A 149 -40.77 -10.82 -1.80
CA GLU A 149 -40.51 -11.99 -0.94
C GLU A 149 -39.66 -11.66 0.28
N GLU A 150 -40.22 -11.93 1.46
CA GLU A 150 -39.54 -11.81 2.76
C GLU A 150 -38.24 -12.61 2.82
N CYS A 151 -37.24 -12.02 3.49
CA CYS A 151 -35.97 -12.67 3.80
C CYS A 151 -36.24 -13.98 4.56
N GLY A 152 -35.86 -15.12 3.96
CA GLY A 152 -36.04 -16.43 4.58
C GLY A 152 -35.22 -16.59 5.86
N ASP A 153 -35.62 -17.57 6.67
CA ASP A 153 -35.01 -17.90 7.95
C ASP A 153 -33.46 -18.01 7.84
N PRO A 154 -32.69 -17.32 8.69
CA PRO A 154 -31.24 -17.47 8.78
C PRO A 154 -30.77 -18.92 8.95
N GLN A 155 -31.49 -19.74 9.71
CA GLN A 155 -31.16 -21.15 9.93
C GLN A 155 -31.27 -21.96 8.64
N LEU A 156 -32.11 -21.52 7.70
CA LEU A 156 -32.35 -22.12 6.39
C LEU A 156 -31.53 -21.46 5.28
N SER A 157 -30.46 -20.71 5.59
CA SER A 157 -29.63 -20.04 4.58
C SER A 157 -28.15 -20.44 4.68
N LYS A 158 -27.49 -20.62 3.53
CA LYS A 158 -26.05 -20.94 3.42
C LYS A 158 -25.34 -20.03 2.42
N CYS A 159 -24.05 -19.84 2.68
CA CYS A 159 -23.12 -19.12 1.83
C CYS A 159 -22.27 -20.11 1.04
N LEU A 160 -22.16 -19.90 -0.28
CA LEU A 160 -21.36 -20.72 -1.20
C LEU A 160 -20.14 -19.94 -1.67
N VAL A 161 -18.96 -20.41 -1.25
CA VAL A 161 -17.66 -19.76 -1.46
C VAL A 161 -16.84 -20.51 -2.51
N HIS A 162 -16.05 -19.77 -3.30
CA HIS A 162 -15.29 -20.22 -4.48
C HIS A 162 -16.11 -20.46 -5.77
N LEU A 163 -17.30 -19.88 -5.88
CA LEU A 163 -18.07 -19.90 -7.12
C LEU A 163 -17.34 -19.17 -8.28
N PRO A 164 -17.51 -19.60 -9.55
CA PRO A 164 -16.87 -18.95 -10.69
C PRO A 164 -17.21 -17.45 -10.83
N ARG A 165 -16.19 -16.60 -11.01
CA ARG A 165 -16.34 -15.14 -11.16
C ARG A 165 -17.26 -14.71 -12.30
N LYS A 166 -17.35 -15.53 -13.36
CA LYS A 166 -18.21 -15.28 -14.53
C LYS A 166 -19.70 -15.50 -14.25
N TRP A 167 -20.08 -16.26 -13.23
CA TRP A 167 -21.47 -16.58 -12.92
C TRP A 167 -22.27 -15.39 -12.40
N HIS A 168 -23.56 -15.37 -12.72
CA HIS A 168 -24.59 -14.47 -12.19
C HIS A 168 -25.64 -15.30 -11.41
N GLY A 169 -26.73 -14.69 -10.94
CA GLY A 169 -27.79 -15.39 -10.20
C GLY A 169 -28.34 -16.61 -10.95
N ASP A 170 -28.59 -16.48 -12.25
CA ASP A 170 -29.13 -17.56 -13.09
C ASP A 170 -28.18 -18.76 -13.23
N ASN A 171 -26.86 -18.51 -13.29
CA ASN A 171 -25.90 -19.61 -13.34
C ASN A 171 -25.84 -20.38 -12.01
N LEU A 172 -26.00 -19.68 -10.89
CA LEU A 172 -26.08 -20.32 -9.58
C LEU A 172 -27.38 -21.13 -9.44
N ARG A 173 -28.52 -20.54 -9.81
CA ARG A 173 -29.83 -21.24 -9.86
C ARG A 173 -29.76 -22.50 -10.71
N LYS A 174 -29.27 -22.38 -11.95
CA LYS A 174 -29.10 -23.51 -12.88
C LYS A 174 -28.21 -24.61 -12.30
N PHE A 175 -27.08 -24.25 -11.71
CA PHE A 175 -26.19 -25.21 -11.07
C PHE A 175 -26.89 -25.98 -9.93
N LEU A 176 -27.59 -25.28 -9.03
CA LEU A 176 -28.33 -25.92 -7.94
C LEU A 176 -29.41 -26.88 -8.47
N SER A 177 -30.19 -26.46 -9.46
CA SER A 177 -31.19 -27.33 -10.11
C SER A 177 -30.56 -28.53 -10.83
N GLU A 178 -29.39 -28.36 -11.47
CA GLU A 178 -28.63 -29.47 -12.07
C GLU A 178 -28.11 -30.48 -11.04
N GLN A 179 -27.92 -30.06 -9.78
CA GLN A 179 -27.56 -30.96 -8.67
C GLN A 179 -28.80 -31.53 -7.95
N GLY A 180 -30.02 -31.33 -8.46
CA GLY A 180 -31.26 -31.78 -7.82
C GLY A 180 -31.64 -31.01 -6.55
N ILE A 181 -30.98 -29.87 -6.28
CA ILE A 181 -31.16 -29.10 -5.05
C ILE A 181 -32.33 -28.13 -5.22
N THR A 182 -33.38 -28.34 -4.44
CA THR A 182 -34.49 -27.39 -4.26
C THR A 182 -34.06 -26.25 -3.33
N PHE A 183 -34.36 -25.01 -3.68
CA PHE A 183 -34.02 -23.81 -2.91
C PHE A 183 -35.14 -22.75 -3.03
N LYS A 184 -35.40 -22.00 -1.96
CA LYS A 184 -36.32 -20.85 -1.94
C LYS A 184 -35.74 -19.68 -2.76
N SER A 185 -34.47 -19.34 -2.53
CA SER A 185 -33.81 -18.27 -3.30
C SER A 185 -32.32 -18.53 -3.50
N ALA A 186 -31.76 -18.07 -4.62
CA ALA A 186 -30.32 -18.07 -4.84
C ALA A 186 -29.86 -16.78 -5.53
N LYS A 187 -28.91 -16.07 -4.92
CA LYS A 187 -28.44 -14.74 -5.33
C LYS A 187 -26.93 -14.72 -5.50
N LYS A 188 -26.45 -14.24 -6.66
CA LYS A 188 -25.01 -14.09 -6.96
C LYS A 188 -24.73 -12.89 -7.88
N LYS A 189 -23.80 -12.02 -7.49
CA LYS A 189 -23.33 -10.89 -8.30
C LYS A 189 -22.19 -11.30 -9.25
N LYS A 190 -22.16 -10.66 -10.43
CA LYS A 190 -21.06 -10.75 -11.41
C LYS A 190 -19.74 -10.34 -10.78
N GLY A 191 -18.67 -11.08 -11.04
CA GLY A 191 -17.32 -10.78 -10.54
C GLY A 191 -17.02 -11.28 -9.11
N MET A 192 -18.04 -11.50 -8.27
CA MET A 192 -17.86 -12.13 -6.95
C MET A 192 -17.57 -13.63 -7.06
N VAL A 193 -16.83 -14.16 -6.09
CA VAL A 193 -16.57 -15.61 -5.89
C VAL A 193 -17.49 -16.24 -4.83
N VAL A 194 -18.51 -15.50 -4.41
CA VAL A 194 -19.46 -15.88 -3.36
C VAL A 194 -20.88 -15.74 -3.90
N GLY A 195 -21.78 -16.62 -3.45
CA GLY A 195 -23.22 -16.55 -3.69
C GLY A 195 -23.99 -17.08 -2.48
N PHE A 196 -25.25 -16.69 -2.36
CA PHE A 196 -26.09 -17.01 -1.21
C PHE A 196 -27.28 -17.86 -1.66
N VAL A 197 -27.67 -18.83 -0.83
CA VAL A 197 -28.78 -19.75 -1.10
C VAL A 197 -29.63 -19.88 0.17
N SER A 198 -30.94 -19.79 0.03
CA SER A 198 -31.93 -20.02 1.09
C SER A 198 -32.85 -21.17 0.73
N PHE A 199 -33.27 -21.95 1.71
CA PHE A 199 -34.07 -23.17 1.59
C PHE A 199 -35.45 -22.97 2.26
N GLU A 200 -36.43 -23.81 1.91
CA GLU A 200 -37.79 -23.72 2.47
C GLU A 200 -37.91 -24.48 3.80
N ASN A 201 -37.09 -25.51 4.00
CA ASN A 201 -37.09 -26.34 5.20
C ASN A 201 -35.70 -26.93 5.50
N ALA A 202 -35.52 -27.45 6.71
CA ALA A 202 -34.25 -27.99 7.19
C ALA A 202 -33.81 -29.29 6.47
N GLU A 203 -34.75 -30.01 5.87
CA GLU A 203 -34.50 -31.27 5.14
C GLU A 203 -33.88 -31.00 3.77
N GLN A 204 -34.44 -30.05 3.01
CA GLN A 204 -33.84 -29.48 1.80
C GLN A 204 -32.44 -28.96 2.11
N LEU A 205 -32.28 -28.21 3.21
CA LEU A 205 -30.99 -27.67 3.60
C LEU A 205 -29.96 -28.79 3.86
N LYS A 206 -30.32 -29.81 4.64
CA LYS A 206 -29.40 -30.90 4.98
C LYS A 206 -28.97 -31.66 3.72
N SER A 207 -29.94 -32.02 2.87
CA SER A 207 -29.67 -32.66 1.57
C SER A 207 -28.80 -31.78 0.67
N ALA A 208 -29.02 -30.47 0.65
CA ALA A 208 -28.21 -29.53 -0.12
C ALA A 208 -26.77 -29.38 0.40
N VAL A 209 -26.55 -29.45 1.72
CA VAL A 209 -25.19 -29.44 2.28
C VAL A 209 -24.45 -30.71 1.88
N GLU A 210 -25.04 -31.89 2.13
CA GLU A 210 -24.48 -33.20 1.76
C GLU A 210 -24.14 -33.29 0.26
N GLU A 211 -25.00 -32.73 -0.61
CA GLU A 211 -24.83 -32.76 -2.07
C GLU A 211 -23.90 -31.66 -2.60
N LEU A 212 -23.60 -30.60 -1.85
CA LEU A 212 -22.66 -29.53 -2.27
C LEU A 212 -21.26 -29.73 -1.71
N GLU A 213 -21.12 -30.49 -0.63
CA GLU A 213 -19.85 -30.83 -0.01
C GLU A 213 -18.99 -31.70 -0.96
N GLY A 214 -17.70 -31.38 -1.06
CA GLY A 214 -16.76 -32.08 -1.96
C GLY A 214 -16.80 -31.68 -3.45
N LYS A 215 -17.77 -30.88 -3.91
CA LYS A 215 -17.79 -30.38 -5.30
C LYS A 215 -16.68 -29.35 -5.56
N SER A 216 -16.17 -29.28 -6.78
CA SER A 216 -15.04 -28.40 -7.13
C SER A 216 -15.20 -27.69 -8.48
N PHE A 217 -14.65 -26.48 -8.57
CA PHE A 217 -14.65 -25.65 -9.78
C PHE A 217 -13.21 -25.39 -10.21
N GLY A 218 -12.67 -26.28 -11.04
CA GLY A 218 -11.25 -26.30 -11.38
C GLY A 218 -10.42 -26.67 -10.15
N ASN A 219 -9.36 -25.90 -9.84
CA ASN A 219 -8.44 -26.20 -8.74
C ASN A 219 -8.95 -25.72 -7.36
N LYS A 220 -10.24 -25.46 -7.18
CA LYS A 220 -10.82 -24.98 -5.91
C LYS A 220 -12.09 -25.74 -5.56
N ASN A 221 -12.14 -26.27 -4.35
CA ASN A 221 -13.34 -26.89 -3.81
C ASN A 221 -14.35 -25.80 -3.42
N LEU A 222 -15.62 -26.06 -3.75
CA LEU A 222 -16.77 -25.33 -3.25
C LEU A 222 -16.82 -25.50 -1.73
N LYS A 223 -16.97 -24.40 -0.99
CA LYS A 223 -17.22 -24.45 0.46
C LYS A 223 -18.64 -23.97 0.73
N VAL A 224 -19.37 -24.73 1.53
CA VAL A 224 -20.66 -24.35 2.10
C VAL A 224 -20.40 -23.82 3.51
N ALA A 225 -20.93 -22.63 3.84
CA ALA A 225 -20.77 -22.01 5.15
C ALA A 225 -22.13 -21.56 5.70
N ASN A 226 -22.25 -21.54 7.04
CA ASN A 226 -23.44 -21.06 7.74
C ASN A 226 -23.68 -19.57 7.50
N VAL A 227 -24.94 -19.15 7.34
CA VAL A 227 -25.30 -17.72 7.39
C VAL A 227 -25.54 -17.35 8.85
N ILE A 228 -24.59 -16.63 9.44
CA ILE A 228 -24.68 -16.21 10.84
C ILE A 228 -25.49 -14.92 10.93
N SER A 229 -26.71 -15.01 11.46
CA SER A 229 -27.47 -13.86 11.94
C SER A 229 -27.32 -13.71 13.45
N ARG A 230 -27.06 -12.49 13.93
CA ARG A 230 -27.18 -12.17 15.36
C ARG A 230 -28.65 -11.90 15.71
N PRO A 231 -29.25 -12.60 16.69
CA PRO A 231 -30.43 -12.12 17.37
C PRO A 231 -30.01 -11.06 18.39
N PHE A 232 -30.37 -9.80 18.18
CA PHE A 232 -30.31 -8.78 19.21
C PHE A 232 -31.69 -8.66 19.86
N GLU A 233 -31.92 -9.43 20.94
CA GLU A 233 -32.71 -9.06 22.13
C GLU A 233 -33.08 -10.28 23.00
N ARG A 234 -32.41 -10.43 24.15
CA ARG A 234 -32.98 -10.74 25.50
C ARG A 234 -31.92 -11.34 26.42
N LYS A 235 -31.25 -10.48 27.23
CA LYS A 235 -30.96 -10.76 28.66
C LYS A 235 -30.37 -9.56 29.43
N VAL A 236 -31.07 -8.43 29.43
CA VAL A 236 -31.07 -7.59 30.64
C VAL A 236 -31.95 -8.31 31.67
N LYS A 237 -31.35 -9.26 32.40
CA LYS A 237 -31.81 -9.94 33.65
C LYS A 237 -31.00 -11.23 33.90
N SER A 238 -29.69 -11.10 34.13
CA SER A 238 -28.88 -12.13 34.81
C SER A 238 -27.56 -11.59 35.38
N ALA A 239 -27.58 -10.40 35.98
CA ALA A 239 -26.45 -9.82 36.72
C ALA A 239 -26.88 -9.13 38.05
N MET A 240 -28.14 -9.33 38.47
CA MET A 240 -28.69 -8.90 39.77
C MET A 240 -29.35 -10.09 40.50
N ALA A 241 -28.71 -11.27 40.40
CA ALA A 241 -29.17 -12.51 41.02
C ALA A 241 -28.01 -13.38 41.54
N ALA A 242 -26.88 -12.76 41.85
CA ALA A 242 -25.69 -13.39 42.46
C ALA A 242 -25.13 -12.57 43.65
N THR A 243 -26.00 -11.74 44.26
CA THR A 243 -25.68 -10.96 45.46
C THR A 243 -26.75 -11.22 46.52
N LEU A 244 -26.87 -12.49 46.91
CA LEU A 244 -27.67 -13.00 48.05
C LEU A 244 -27.44 -14.52 48.16
N ASN A 245 -26.34 -14.92 48.82
CA ASN A 245 -26.20 -16.15 49.65
C ASN A 245 -24.73 -16.48 49.96
N SER A 246 -24.11 -15.68 50.84
CA SER A 246 -22.94 -16.07 51.65
C SER A 246 -22.67 -15.05 52.76
N GLN A 247 -23.63 -14.90 53.68
CA GLN A 247 -23.42 -14.24 54.97
C GLN A 247 -23.26 -15.33 56.05
N GLN A 248 -22.49 -15.05 57.12
CA GLN A 248 -21.95 -15.95 58.16
C GLN A 248 -20.63 -16.63 57.71
N THR A 249 -19.50 -16.57 58.41
CA THR A 249 -19.04 -15.92 59.69
C THR A 249 -17.48 -15.95 59.68
N ILE A 250 -16.68 -15.18 60.44
CA ILE A 250 -16.92 -14.31 61.62
C ILE A 250 -15.88 -13.13 61.68
N ASP A 251 -15.86 -12.43 62.82
CA ASP A 251 -14.94 -11.37 63.33
C ASP A 251 -13.40 -11.66 63.19
N ASP A 252 -12.43 -10.76 63.42
CA ASP A 252 -12.40 -9.50 64.20
C ASP A 252 -11.21 -8.53 63.83
N ALA A 253 -11.33 -7.27 64.26
CA ALA A 253 -10.32 -6.27 64.67
C ALA A 253 -8.91 -6.09 64.02
N SER A 254 -8.70 -4.84 63.57
CA SER A 254 -7.66 -3.87 64.04
C SER A 254 -6.37 -3.51 63.24
N ILE A 255 -6.33 -2.22 62.85
CA ILE A 255 -5.25 -1.20 63.00
C ILE A 255 -3.79 -1.67 63.25
N LYS A 256 -2.84 -1.32 62.36
CA LYS A 256 -1.75 -0.32 62.63
C LYS A 256 -0.75 -0.10 61.48
N GLU A 257 -0.04 1.02 61.61
CA GLU A 257 0.89 1.62 60.65
C GLU A 257 2.34 1.04 60.72
N ASN A 258 3.13 1.45 59.72
CA ASN A 258 4.52 1.94 59.81
C ASN A 258 5.75 1.05 59.47
N ALA A 259 6.50 1.58 58.49
CA ALA A 259 7.96 1.82 58.46
C ALA A 259 8.98 0.72 58.06
N GLY A 260 10.01 1.17 57.30
CA GLY A 260 11.25 0.45 56.93
C GLY A 260 11.37 0.17 55.42
N VAL A 261 11.88 1.02 54.50
CA VAL A 261 13.15 1.80 54.38
C VAL A 261 14.36 0.97 53.86
N SER A 262 15.11 1.58 52.91
CA SER A 262 16.33 1.13 52.17
C SER A 262 16.01 0.42 50.84
N ILE A 263 16.32 0.92 49.62
CA ILE A 263 17.38 1.79 49.06
C ILE A 263 18.79 1.17 49.02
N ALA A 264 19.17 0.66 47.83
CA ALA A 264 20.45 0.85 47.11
C ALA A 264 20.37 0.02 45.81
N SER A 265 20.28 0.57 44.59
CA SER A 265 21.29 1.31 43.80
C SER A 265 22.56 0.52 43.48
N ASN A 266 22.73 0.14 42.21
CA ASN A 266 24.00 0.22 41.49
C ASN A 266 23.76 0.14 39.96
N GLU A 267 24.51 0.95 39.21
CA GLU A 267 24.54 1.00 37.75
C GLU A 267 25.79 0.27 37.20
N VAL A 268 25.90 0.25 35.85
CA VAL A 268 27.14 0.24 35.03
C VAL A 268 27.53 -1.05 34.27
N GLN A 269 27.35 -0.95 32.94
CA GLN A 269 28.11 -1.47 31.77
C GLN A 269 28.07 -2.93 31.25
N ASP A 270 27.76 -2.98 29.94
CA ASP A 270 28.39 -3.69 28.82
C ASP A 270 28.92 -5.13 28.95
N GLY A 271 28.45 -5.99 28.03
CA GLY A 271 29.10 -7.26 27.70
C GLY A 271 28.21 -8.16 26.83
N ALA A 272 28.56 -8.32 25.55
CA ALA A 272 27.83 -9.21 24.65
C ALA A 272 27.94 -10.69 25.07
N THR A 273 26.87 -11.47 24.90
CA THR A 273 26.97 -12.94 24.84
C THR A 273 25.86 -13.51 23.95
N ASN A 274 26.21 -14.42 23.05
CA ASN A 274 25.27 -15.14 22.21
C ASN A 274 24.41 -16.11 23.03
N CYS A 275 23.14 -16.28 22.68
CA CYS A 275 22.38 -17.48 22.99
C CYS A 275 21.62 -17.97 21.74
N ASP A 276 22.22 -18.96 21.07
CA ASP A 276 21.53 -19.78 20.08
C ASP A 276 20.45 -20.65 20.73
N GLY A 277 19.43 -21.00 19.95
CA GLY A 277 18.75 -22.29 20.08
C GLY A 277 17.51 -22.35 20.97
N SER A 278 16.35 -21.98 20.42
CA SER A 278 15.26 -22.95 20.21
C SER A 278 14.13 -22.33 19.38
N ALA A 279 14.09 -22.66 18.10
CA ALA A 279 12.93 -22.37 17.27
C ALA A 279 11.79 -23.32 17.69
N LEU A 280 10.79 -22.78 18.39
CA LEU A 280 9.49 -23.43 18.53
C LEU A 280 8.67 -23.11 17.28
N ASP A 281 8.29 -24.17 16.58
CA ASP A 281 7.61 -24.15 15.29
C ASP A 281 6.12 -23.81 15.49
N ASP A 282 5.79 -22.52 15.39
CA ASP A 282 4.40 -22.04 15.44
C ASP A 282 3.84 -21.92 14.01
N SER A 283 3.31 -23.04 13.52
CA SER A 283 2.55 -23.14 12.27
C SER A 283 1.11 -22.63 12.41
N THR A 284 0.87 -21.55 13.16
CA THR A 284 -0.36 -20.77 13.02
C THR A 284 -0.34 -19.98 11.71
N SER A 285 -1.44 -20.02 10.96
CA SER A 285 -1.61 -19.21 9.76
C SER A 285 -1.68 -17.73 10.14
N LYS A 286 -0.54 -17.02 10.11
CA LYS A 286 -0.44 -15.61 10.51
C LYS A 286 -1.60 -14.79 9.96
N ALA A 287 -2.45 -14.32 10.86
CA ALA A 287 -3.55 -13.44 10.53
C ALA A 287 -2.98 -12.19 9.85
N LYS A 288 -3.51 -11.83 8.67
CA LYS A 288 -3.08 -10.60 7.98
C LYS A 288 -3.26 -9.41 8.92
N CYS A 289 -2.17 -8.73 9.23
CA CYS A 289 -2.22 -7.51 10.03
C CYS A 289 -2.28 -6.25 9.15
N ALA A 290 -2.54 -5.09 9.76
CA ALA A 290 -2.55 -3.81 9.06
C ALA A 290 -1.20 -3.54 8.35
N ARG A 291 -0.08 -3.83 9.02
CA ARG A 291 1.30 -3.71 8.48
C ARG A 291 1.51 -4.49 7.18
N ASP A 292 0.98 -5.71 7.06
CA ASP A 292 1.10 -6.52 5.83
C ASP A 292 0.34 -5.89 4.67
N ALA A 293 -0.82 -5.28 4.96
CA ALA A 293 -1.69 -4.67 3.97
C ALA A 293 -1.13 -3.34 3.43
N VAL A 294 -0.57 -2.49 4.30
CA VAL A 294 -0.08 -1.14 3.91
C VAL A 294 1.43 -1.06 3.64
N THR A 295 2.21 -1.97 4.23
CA THR A 295 3.67 -2.00 4.13
C THR A 295 4.20 -3.43 3.89
N PRO A 296 3.86 -4.06 2.75
CA PRO A 296 4.16 -5.48 2.50
C PRO A 296 5.65 -5.85 2.51
N LEU A 297 6.55 -4.87 2.38
CA LEU A 297 8.02 -5.08 2.44
C LEU A 297 8.62 -4.77 3.83
N ALA A 298 7.83 -4.35 4.82
CA ALA A 298 8.33 -3.96 6.15
C ALA A 298 8.87 -5.12 7.00
N HIS A 299 8.76 -6.36 6.53
CA HIS A 299 9.43 -7.52 7.14
C HIS A 299 10.91 -7.64 6.71
N MET A 300 11.34 -6.85 5.72
CA MET A 300 12.71 -6.85 5.19
C MET A 300 13.51 -5.63 5.70
N PRO A 301 14.81 -5.78 5.99
CA PRO A 301 15.74 -4.65 6.15
C PRO A 301 15.66 -3.65 4.98
N TYR A 302 15.85 -2.36 5.25
CA TYR A 302 15.63 -1.32 4.22
C TYR A 302 16.53 -1.48 2.99
N GLY A 303 17.80 -1.88 3.16
CA GLY A 303 18.71 -2.21 2.06
C GLY A 303 18.15 -3.30 1.13
N ASP A 304 17.60 -4.37 1.70
CA ASP A 304 16.99 -5.45 0.92
C ASP A 304 15.72 -4.98 0.20
N GLN A 305 14.96 -4.05 0.79
CA GLN A 305 13.81 -3.44 0.09
C GLN A 305 14.25 -2.64 -1.14
N LEU A 306 15.40 -1.95 -1.09
CA LEU A 306 15.94 -1.20 -2.21
C LEU A 306 16.42 -2.13 -3.33
N GLU A 307 17.17 -3.18 -3.00
CA GLU A 307 17.63 -4.17 -3.97
C GLU A 307 16.46 -4.98 -4.55
N HIS A 308 15.42 -5.30 -3.76
CA HIS A 308 14.18 -5.88 -4.26
C HIS A 308 13.47 -4.96 -5.27
N LYS A 309 13.33 -3.66 -4.96
CA LYS A 309 12.74 -2.66 -5.87
C LYS A 309 13.55 -2.53 -7.16
N LYS A 310 14.88 -2.42 -7.05
CA LYS A 310 15.81 -2.36 -8.19
C LYS A 310 15.65 -3.56 -9.10
N ASN A 311 15.67 -4.78 -8.56
CA ASN A 311 15.44 -6.00 -9.32
C ASN A 311 14.07 -6.03 -9.99
N SER A 312 13.01 -5.63 -9.29
CA SER A 312 11.65 -5.52 -9.86
C SER A 312 11.60 -4.56 -11.05
N VAL A 313 12.18 -3.36 -10.91
CA VAL A 313 12.32 -2.37 -12.00
C VAL A 313 13.13 -2.94 -13.16
N MET A 314 14.28 -3.58 -12.92
CA MET A 314 15.08 -4.20 -13.98
C MET A 314 14.31 -5.30 -14.73
N GLN A 315 13.49 -6.11 -14.06
CA GLN A 315 12.64 -7.11 -14.72
C GLN A 315 11.51 -6.46 -15.53
N MET A 316 10.90 -5.38 -15.05
CA MET A 316 9.92 -4.59 -15.79
C MET A 316 10.54 -3.96 -17.05
N LEU A 317 11.73 -3.37 -16.94
CA LEU A 317 12.47 -2.78 -18.06
C LEU A 317 12.88 -3.85 -19.08
N LYS A 318 13.39 -5.02 -18.65
CA LYS A 318 13.64 -6.16 -19.55
C LYS A 318 12.36 -6.68 -20.23
N LYS A 319 11.19 -6.56 -19.59
CA LYS A 319 9.89 -6.88 -20.20
C LYS A 319 9.48 -5.82 -21.23
N LEU A 320 9.67 -4.53 -20.93
CA LEU A 320 9.44 -3.42 -21.85
C LEU A 320 10.26 -3.60 -23.14
N THR A 321 11.56 -3.84 -23.04
CA THR A 321 12.45 -4.09 -24.20
C THR A 321 11.97 -5.26 -25.06
N ARG A 322 11.61 -6.39 -24.44
CA ARG A 322 11.10 -7.57 -25.17
C ARG A 322 9.77 -7.30 -25.86
N ASN A 323 8.90 -6.52 -25.23
CA ASN A 323 7.60 -6.15 -25.80
C ASN A 323 7.77 -5.16 -26.96
N ALA A 324 8.59 -4.12 -26.80
CA ALA A 324 8.91 -3.16 -27.85
C ALA A 324 9.49 -3.86 -29.09
N ARG A 325 10.46 -4.76 -28.91
CA ARG A 325 11.03 -5.57 -30.01
C ARG A 325 9.99 -6.41 -30.76
N LYS A 326 8.94 -6.89 -30.07
CA LYS A 326 7.84 -7.65 -30.67
C LYS A 326 6.76 -6.76 -31.31
N ALA A 327 6.64 -5.52 -30.87
CA ALA A 327 5.67 -4.55 -31.38
C ALA A 327 6.18 -3.80 -32.63
N CYS A 328 7.49 -3.77 -32.87
CA CYS A 328 8.08 -3.24 -34.10
C CYS A 328 7.61 -4.06 -35.32
N PRO A 329 7.00 -3.43 -36.35
CA PRO A 329 6.58 -4.13 -37.56
C PRO A 329 7.74 -4.72 -38.35
N ASN A 330 7.49 -5.83 -39.04
CA ASN A 330 8.46 -6.43 -39.96
C ASN A 330 8.86 -5.41 -41.05
N GLY A 331 10.16 -5.23 -41.27
CA GLY A 331 10.71 -4.25 -42.22
C GLY A 331 11.01 -2.86 -41.63
N VAL A 332 10.61 -2.58 -40.38
CA VAL A 332 10.99 -1.35 -39.67
C VAL A 332 12.23 -1.62 -38.82
N SER A 333 13.22 -0.72 -38.86
CA SER A 333 14.41 -0.80 -38.02
C SER A 333 14.04 -0.67 -36.53
N LEU A 334 14.64 -1.52 -35.69
CA LEU A 334 14.43 -1.43 -34.25
C LEU A 334 15.03 -0.12 -33.70
N PRO A 335 14.38 0.55 -32.73
CA PRO A 335 14.95 1.70 -32.05
C PRO A 335 16.33 1.39 -31.45
N GLN A 336 17.24 2.35 -31.45
CA GLN A 336 18.63 2.17 -31.01
C GLN A 336 18.74 1.56 -29.60
N TRP A 337 17.90 2.02 -28.66
CA TRP A 337 17.85 1.48 -27.29
C TRP A 337 17.41 0.00 -27.22
N VAL A 338 16.63 -0.48 -28.20
CA VAL A 338 16.24 -1.90 -28.33
C VAL A 338 17.37 -2.74 -28.94
N LEU A 339 18.26 -2.14 -29.74
CA LEU A 339 19.43 -2.79 -30.33
C LEU A 339 20.54 -2.93 -29.28
N GLN A 340 20.97 -1.81 -28.70
CA GLN A 340 21.97 -1.71 -27.61
C GLN A 340 21.55 -2.49 -26.35
N SER A 341 20.26 -2.81 -26.22
CA SER A 341 19.75 -3.65 -25.14
C SER A 341 20.46 -4.99 -24.99
N ARG A 342 21.09 -5.52 -26.06
CA ARG A 342 21.79 -6.82 -26.00
C ARG A 342 23.06 -6.72 -25.16
N GLU A 343 23.83 -5.65 -25.34
CA GLU A 343 25.02 -5.33 -24.56
C GLU A 343 24.63 -5.04 -23.09
N ARG A 344 23.52 -4.33 -22.88
CA ARG A 344 22.97 -3.98 -21.54
C ARG A 344 22.18 -5.11 -20.86
N GLY A 345 22.48 -6.38 -21.13
CA GLY A 345 21.85 -7.53 -20.45
C GLY A 345 20.32 -7.60 -20.57
N GLY A 346 19.75 -7.04 -21.64
CA GLY A 346 18.31 -6.94 -21.91
C GLY A 346 17.63 -5.63 -21.50
N LEU A 347 18.35 -4.71 -20.83
CA LEU A 347 17.79 -3.43 -20.38
C LEU A 347 17.75 -2.38 -21.49
N PRO A 348 16.75 -1.46 -21.49
CA PRO A 348 16.66 -0.39 -22.49
C PRO A 348 17.69 0.72 -22.24
N CYS A 349 17.96 1.00 -20.98
CA CYS A 349 18.86 2.04 -20.48
C CYS A 349 19.74 1.47 -19.36
N GLU A 350 20.73 2.24 -18.94
CA GLU A 350 21.41 2.01 -17.66
C GLU A 350 20.45 2.30 -16.50
N VAL A 351 20.71 1.72 -15.33
CA VAL A 351 19.89 1.86 -14.12
C VAL A 351 20.83 2.12 -12.95
N GLU A 352 20.97 3.40 -12.59
CA GLU A 352 21.89 3.87 -11.53
C GLU A 352 21.56 3.30 -10.15
N GLY A 353 20.28 3.02 -9.87
CA GLY A 353 19.85 2.40 -8.63
C GLY A 353 18.45 2.84 -8.20
N ILE A 354 18.15 2.66 -6.91
CA ILE A 354 16.98 3.24 -6.25
C ILE A 354 17.50 4.24 -5.24
N ILE A 355 17.14 5.51 -5.39
CA ILE A 355 17.54 6.57 -4.45
C ILE A 355 16.78 6.39 -3.14
N GLU A 356 17.52 6.42 -2.03
CA GLU A 356 16.97 6.23 -0.69
C GLU A 356 16.11 7.41 -0.22
N SER A 357 15.01 7.11 0.45
CA SER A 357 14.21 8.13 1.13
C SER A 357 14.98 8.66 2.35
N PRO A 358 15.04 9.98 2.58
CA PRO A 358 15.66 10.53 3.79
C PRO A 358 15.04 10.04 5.09
N VAL A 359 13.77 9.60 5.04
CA VAL A 359 13.02 9.11 6.19
C VAL A 359 12.26 7.84 5.80
N VAL A 360 12.50 6.77 6.56
CA VAL A 360 11.90 5.45 6.31
C VAL A 360 10.71 5.11 7.21
N ASN A 361 10.56 5.83 8.34
CA ASN A 361 9.47 5.66 9.31
C ASN A 361 8.70 6.99 9.51
N GLY A 362 7.38 6.95 9.69
CA GLY A 362 6.56 8.15 9.93
C GLY A 362 6.54 9.17 8.78
N TYR A 363 7.02 8.80 7.59
CA TYR A 363 7.20 9.75 6.48
C TYR A 363 5.89 10.24 5.86
N ARG A 364 4.76 9.54 6.09
CA ARG A 364 3.52 9.72 5.35
C ARG A 364 2.66 10.87 5.89
N ASN A 365 2.72 12.03 5.23
CA ASN A 365 1.97 13.24 5.60
C ASN A 365 0.45 13.21 5.28
N LYS A 366 -0.07 12.15 4.65
CA LYS A 366 -1.50 11.94 4.42
C LYS A 366 -1.90 10.48 4.65
N CYS A 367 -2.62 10.21 5.73
CA CYS A 367 -3.15 8.89 6.07
C CYS A 367 -4.67 8.84 5.96
N GLU A 368 -5.20 7.82 5.30
CA GLU A 368 -6.63 7.62 5.05
C GLU A 368 -7.08 6.32 5.74
N PHE A 369 -7.72 6.47 6.90
CA PHE A 369 -8.19 5.40 7.76
C PHE A 369 -9.67 5.11 7.51
N SER A 370 -9.98 3.90 7.07
CA SER A 370 -11.36 3.42 7.00
C SER A 370 -11.97 3.33 8.40
N VAL A 371 -13.26 3.65 8.51
CA VAL A 371 -14.07 3.26 9.67
C VAL A 371 -14.80 1.97 9.30
N GLY A 372 -14.85 1.00 10.22
CA GLY A 372 -15.50 -0.28 10.00
C GLY A 372 -15.52 -1.14 11.25
N TYR A 373 -15.58 -2.45 11.03
CA TYR A 373 -15.51 -3.45 12.10
C TYR A 373 -14.22 -4.27 11.98
N SER A 374 -13.58 -4.56 13.11
CA SER A 374 -12.48 -5.53 13.20
C SER A 374 -12.95 -6.95 12.91
N GLN A 375 -12.01 -7.91 12.82
CA GLN A 375 -12.36 -9.33 12.71
C GLN A 375 -13.23 -9.82 13.88
N GLN A 376 -13.10 -9.23 15.07
CA GLN A 376 -13.88 -9.55 16.27
C GLN A 376 -15.21 -8.76 16.34
N GLY A 377 -15.53 -7.95 15.34
CA GLY A 377 -16.75 -7.14 15.29
C GLY A 377 -16.73 -5.87 16.15
N LYS A 378 -15.55 -5.40 16.57
CA LYS A 378 -15.38 -4.14 17.31
C LYS A 378 -15.41 -2.95 16.34
N PRO A 379 -16.05 -1.82 16.69
CA PRO A 379 -15.83 -0.52 16.03
C PRO A 379 -14.34 -0.15 15.94
N THR A 380 -13.82 -0.03 14.70
CA THR A 380 -12.39 0.18 14.46
C THR A 380 -12.11 1.25 13.40
N VAL A 381 -11.07 2.06 13.64
CA VAL A 381 -10.54 3.07 12.71
C VAL A 381 -9.12 2.67 12.30
N GLY A 382 -8.92 2.40 11.02
CA GLY A 382 -7.61 1.92 10.54
C GLY A 382 -7.63 1.47 9.08
N PHE A 383 -6.97 0.35 8.78
CA PHE A 383 -6.78 -0.12 7.40
C PHE A 383 -7.57 -1.40 7.11
N MET A 384 -8.12 -1.50 5.89
CA MET A 384 -8.75 -2.74 5.43
C MET A 384 -7.70 -3.82 5.16
N LEU A 385 -7.90 -5.01 5.70
CA LEU A 385 -6.97 -6.15 5.55
C LEU A 385 -6.93 -6.78 4.15
N GLY A 386 -7.84 -6.38 3.26
CA GLY A 386 -7.97 -6.97 1.94
C GLY A 386 -8.97 -6.21 1.07
N ASN A 387 -9.15 -6.74 -0.15
CA ASN A 387 -10.04 -6.11 -1.12
C ASN A 387 -11.49 -6.54 -0.89
N PHE A 388 -12.42 -5.59 -0.99
CA PHE A 388 -13.87 -5.87 -1.02
C PHE A 388 -14.26 -6.94 -2.06
N ARG A 389 -13.55 -6.98 -3.20
CA ARG A 389 -13.74 -8.00 -4.26
C ARG A 389 -13.42 -9.43 -3.83
N GLU A 390 -12.72 -9.59 -2.71
CA GLU A 390 -12.33 -10.86 -2.10
C GLU A 390 -13.22 -11.21 -0.88
N GLY A 391 -14.22 -10.36 -0.58
CA GLY A 391 -15.12 -10.51 0.57
C GLY A 391 -14.58 -9.95 1.89
N VAL A 392 -13.36 -9.41 1.89
CA VAL A 392 -12.72 -8.86 3.10
C VAL A 392 -13.16 -7.41 3.30
N THR A 393 -13.83 -7.15 4.44
CA THR A 393 -14.20 -5.80 4.91
C THR A 393 -13.65 -5.48 6.30
N ALA A 394 -12.94 -6.41 6.94
CA ALA A 394 -12.34 -6.21 8.25
C ALA A 394 -11.36 -5.03 8.21
N VAL A 395 -11.48 -4.14 9.19
CA VAL A 395 -10.63 -2.97 9.41
C VAL A 395 -9.84 -3.20 10.68
N GLU A 396 -8.51 -3.15 10.62
CA GLU A 396 -7.64 -3.28 11.79
C GLU A 396 -6.92 -1.97 12.09
N GLU A 397 -6.62 -1.77 13.38
CA GLU A 397 -5.93 -0.59 13.90
C GLU A 397 -4.54 -0.43 13.25
N PRO A 398 -4.01 0.81 13.06
CA PRO A 398 -2.76 1.08 12.35
C PRO A 398 -1.50 0.77 13.18
N VAL A 399 -1.49 -0.38 13.85
CA VAL A 399 -0.38 -0.88 14.69
C VAL A 399 0.78 -1.36 13.80
N ASP A 400 2.02 -1.11 14.25
CA ASP A 400 3.27 -1.49 13.59
C ASP A 400 3.38 -1.13 12.10
N CYS A 401 2.69 -0.08 11.65
CA CYS A 401 2.71 0.41 10.28
C CYS A 401 3.82 1.48 10.12
N PRO A 402 5.07 1.14 9.72
CA PRO A 402 6.20 2.06 9.78
C PRO A 402 6.02 3.31 8.93
N ASN A 403 5.20 3.26 7.88
CA ASN A 403 4.94 4.42 7.04
C ASN A 403 4.09 5.51 7.72
N VAL A 404 3.32 5.17 8.76
CA VAL A 404 2.36 6.06 9.42
C VAL A 404 3.04 6.77 10.61
N SER A 405 2.76 8.07 10.79
CA SER A 405 3.22 8.86 11.91
C SER A 405 2.47 8.50 13.21
N LYS A 406 3.10 8.74 14.37
CA LYS A 406 2.44 8.60 15.68
C LYS A 406 1.26 9.56 15.82
N ILE A 407 1.36 10.76 15.25
CA ILE A 407 0.30 11.78 15.25
C ILE A 407 -0.95 11.25 14.52
N ALA A 408 -0.81 10.70 13.31
CA ALA A 408 -1.93 10.13 12.57
C ALA A 408 -2.53 8.90 13.28
N CYS A 409 -1.70 8.01 13.85
CA CYS A 409 -2.19 6.91 14.68
C CYS A 409 -2.98 7.41 15.90
N ARG A 410 -2.50 8.45 16.59
CA ARG A 410 -3.17 9.00 17.77
C ARG A 410 -4.53 9.62 17.44
N TYR A 411 -4.65 10.33 16.32
CA TYR A 411 -5.94 10.82 15.83
C TYR A 411 -6.91 9.70 15.43
N ALA A 412 -6.41 8.61 14.85
CA ALA A 412 -7.23 7.41 14.61
C ALA A 412 -7.74 6.80 15.93
N SER A 413 -6.89 6.71 16.98
CA SER A 413 -7.31 6.24 18.31
C SER A 413 -8.36 7.15 18.95
N ILE A 414 -8.18 8.48 18.91
CA ILE A 414 -9.16 9.45 19.45
C ILE A 414 -10.52 9.29 18.76
N PHE A 415 -10.53 9.16 17.43
CA PHE A 415 -11.78 8.95 16.69
C PHE A 415 -12.42 7.59 17.02
N GLN A 416 -11.61 6.53 17.16
CA GLN A 416 -12.10 5.21 17.56
C GLN A 416 -12.73 5.19 18.96
N GLU A 417 -12.18 5.95 19.91
CA GLU A 417 -12.74 6.12 21.25
C GLU A 417 -14.07 6.90 21.22
N PHE A 418 -14.12 7.98 20.42
CA PHE A 418 -15.36 8.72 20.19
C PHE A 418 -16.48 7.85 19.59
N LEU A 419 -16.14 6.98 18.62
CA LEU A 419 -17.10 6.11 17.94
C LEU A 419 -17.75 5.06 18.87
N GLN A 420 -17.10 4.68 19.97
CA GLN A 420 -17.71 3.79 20.98
C GLN A 420 -18.87 4.47 21.73
N HIS A 421 -18.91 5.80 21.71
CA HIS A 421 -19.90 6.64 22.38
C HIS A 421 -20.85 7.36 21.40
N SER A 422 -20.70 7.10 20.10
CA SER A 422 -21.55 7.62 19.02
C SER A 422 -22.87 6.87 18.94
N SER A 423 -23.99 7.58 18.90
CA SER A 423 -25.29 7.02 18.55
C SER A 423 -25.43 6.70 17.06
N PHE A 424 -24.62 7.35 16.21
CA PHE A 424 -24.65 7.15 14.76
C PHE A 424 -23.93 5.86 14.34
N PRO A 425 -24.50 5.08 13.40
CA PRO A 425 -23.93 3.82 12.95
C PRO A 425 -22.65 4.00 12.13
N ILE A 426 -21.73 3.04 12.25
CA ILE A 426 -20.56 2.92 11.37
C ILE A 426 -20.97 2.44 9.97
N TRP A 427 -20.25 2.90 8.95
CA TRP A 427 -20.47 2.51 7.56
C TRP A 427 -20.31 1.00 7.32
N ASN A 428 -21.42 0.35 6.98
CA ASN A 428 -21.44 -1.02 6.53
C ASN A 428 -21.23 -1.09 5.01
N ARG A 429 -20.00 -1.46 4.60
CA ARG A 429 -19.58 -1.59 3.19
C ARG A 429 -20.39 -2.62 2.37
N PHE A 430 -21.09 -3.56 3.01
CA PHE A 430 -21.91 -4.54 2.30
C PHE A 430 -23.31 -4.01 2.00
N LYS A 431 -23.95 -3.38 2.99
CA LYS A 431 -25.27 -2.74 2.86
C LYS A 431 -25.20 -1.42 2.09
N ASN A 432 -24.04 -0.74 2.10
CA ASN A 432 -23.86 0.67 1.72
C ASN A 432 -24.74 1.60 2.57
N THR A 433 -24.82 1.33 3.87
CA THR A 433 -25.59 2.12 4.84
C THR A 433 -24.73 2.41 6.07
N GLY A 434 -25.13 3.41 6.84
CA GLY A 434 -24.39 3.92 8.00
C GLY A 434 -23.92 5.35 7.79
N PHE A 435 -23.30 5.93 8.83
CA PHE A 435 -22.92 7.34 8.87
C PHE A 435 -21.40 7.53 8.77
N TRP A 436 -20.61 6.95 9.67
CA TRP A 436 -19.15 7.17 9.73
C TRP A 436 -18.36 6.31 8.74
N ARG A 437 -17.63 6.93 7.78
CA ARG A 437 -17.00 6.21 6.65
C ARG A 437 -15.47 6.17 6.66
N GLN A 438 -14.83 7.32 6.89
CA GLN A 438 -13.37 7.47 6.80
C GLN A 438 -12.89 8.65 7.66
N LEU A 439 -11.71 8.51 8.26
CA LEU A 439 -10.90 9.63 8.76
C LEU A 439 -9.70 9.80 7.83
N THR A 440 -9.43 11.03 7.41
CA THR A 440 -8.18 11.40 6.75
C THR A 440 -7.43 12.36 7.66
N VAL A 441 -6.18 12.02 7.97
CA VAL A 441 -5.24 12.92 8.66
C VAL A 441 -4.25 13.42 7.62
N ARG A 442 -4.16 14.75 7.46
CA ARG A 442 -3.09 15.43 6.72
C ARG A 442 -2.21 16.20 7.70
N GLU A 443 -0.92 16.16 7.45
CA GLU A 443 0.13 16.76 8.27
C GLU A 443 0.93 17.75 7.40
N GLY A 444 1.21 18.91 7.96
CA GLY A 444 1.98 19.99 7.34
C GLY A 444 3.20 20.31 8.19
N ARG A 445 4.37 20.42 7.55
CA ARG A 445 5.65 20.65 8.24
C ARG A 445 6.10 22.10 8.12
N SER A 446 6.62 22.62 9.22
CA SER A 446 7.28 23.93 9.23
C SER A 446 8.61 23.89 8.49
N ALA A 447 8.99 25.02 7.91
CA ALA A 447 10.33 25.22 7.37
C ALA A 447 11.35 25.23 8.52
N GLY A 448 12.29 24.28 8.50
CA GLY A 448 13.35 24.16 9.49
C GLY A 448 14.36 23.11 9.09
N LYS A 449 15.61 23.25 9.53
CA LYS A 449 16.60 22.18 9.39
C LYS A 449 16.13 20.98 10.20
N VAL A 450 16.15 19.81 9.58
CA VAL A 450 16.00 18.52 10.27
C VAL A 450 17.05 18.46 11.39
N ALA A 451 16.60 18.31 12.63
CA ALA A 451 17.43 17.74 13.69
C ALA A 451 17.34 16.21 13.55
N ASP A 452 18.48 15.54 13.45
CA ASP A 452 18.63 14.23 12.78
C ASP A 452 17.77 13.05 13.31
N GLU A 453 17.11 13.18 14.47
CA GLU A 453 16.47 12.04 15.14
C GLU A 453 14.96 12.17 15.38
N ASN A 454 14.33 13.34 15.24
CA ASN A 454 12.90 13.50 15.55
C ASN A 454 12.11 14.31 14.50
N PHE A 455 11.95 13.73 13.31
CA PHE A 455 11.20 14.31 12.19
C PHE A 455 9.73 14.66 12.51
N GLU A 456 9.11 13.99 13.48
CA GLU A 456 7.73 14.29 13.90
C GLU A 456 7.63 15.67 14.58
N ALA A 457 8.72 16.19 15.18
CA ALA A 457 8.74 17.51 15.80
C ALA A 457 8.61 18.68 14.80
N ASN A 458 8.82 18.43 13.50
CA ASN A 458 8.64 19.43 12.46
C ASN A 458 7.18 19.54 11.97
N ILE A 459 6.30 18.61 12.37
CA ILE A 459 4.86 18.65 12.03
C ILE A 459 4.21 19.72 12.90
N SER A 460 3.76 20.80 12.27
CA SER A 460 3.23 22.00 12.93
C SER A 460 1.77 22.30 12.61
N GLU A 461 1.27 21.78 11.49
CA GLU A 461 -0.13 21.93 11.07
C GLU A 461 -0.78 20.56 10.84
N VAL A 462 -2.01 20.35 11.32
CA VAL A 462 -2.82 19.16 11.03
C VAL A 462 -4.20 19.53 10.54
N MET A 463 -4.64 18.85 9.49
CA MET A 463 -6.01 18.86 8.98
C MET A 463 -6.63 17.47 9.14
N LEU A 464 -7.76 17.42 9.84
CA LEU A 464 -8.63 16.25 9.93
C LEU A 464 -9.77 16.40 8.92
N ILE A 465 -10.03 15.35 8.13
CA ILE A 465 -11.17 15.28 7.21
C ILE A 465 -11.96 14.02 7.53
N VAL A 466 -13.16 14.15 8.07
CA VAL A 466 -14.04 13.00 8.38
C VAL A 466 -15.10 12.88 7.29
N GLN A 467 -15.13 11.73 6.62
CA GLN A 467 -16.12 11.43 5.60
C GLN A 467 -17.33 10.74 6.22
N VAL A 468 -18.52 11.25 5.91
CA VAL A 468 -19.81 10.78 6.44
C VAL A 468 -20.83 10.53 5.33
N CYS A 469 -22.02 10.05 5.67
CA CYS A 469 -23.18 9.98 4.79
C CYS A 469 -24.42 10.46 5.56
N SER A 470 -24.87 11.70 5.34
CA SER A 470 -25.95 12.32 6.15
C SER A 470 -27.37 11.91 5.75
N VAL A 471 -27.52 10.98 4.80
CA VAL A 471 -28.80 10.68 4.14
C VAL A 471 -29.85 10.17 5.14
N GLY A 472 -30.98 10.88 5.22
CA GLY A 472 -32.12 10.49 6.05
C GLY A 472 -31.96 10.81 7.54
N LEU A 473 -30.99 11.66 7.92
CA LEU A 473 -30.74 12.07 9.29
C LEU A 473 -31.11 13.54 9.50
N ASP A 474 -31.46 13.90 10.74
CA ASP A 474 -31.78 15.27 11.12
C ASP A 474 -30.52 16.17 11.18
N GLU A 475 -30.58 17.34 10.55
CA GLU A 475 -29.43 18.25 10.43
C GLU A 475 -28.94 18.81 11.79
N ALA A 476 -29.84 18.98 12.76
CA ALA A 476 -29.49 19.47 14.09
C ALA A 476 -28.80 18.37 14.92
N GLN A 477 -29.29 17.13 14.85
CA GLN A 477 -28.61 15.96 15.44
C GLN A 477 -27.22 15.75 14.83
N VAL A 478 -27.11 15.82 13.50
CA VAL A 478 -25.84 15.69 12.77
C VAL A 478 -24.86 16.82 13.14
N THR A 479 -25.34 18.06 13.26
CA THR A 479 -24.49 19.21 13.64
C THR A 479 -23.98 19.09 15.08
N ASN A 480 -24.84 18.72 16.03
CA ASN A 480 -24.44 18.47 17.43
C ASN A 480 -23.36 17.37 17.52
N GLU A 481 -23.50 16.30 16.75
CA GLU A 481 -22.50 15.22 16.73
C GLU A 481 -21.14 15.67 16.15
N PHE A 482 -21.13 16.58 15.15
CA PHE A 482 -19.89 17.20 14.66
C PHE A 482 -19.23 18.11 15.71
N GLU A 483 -20.02 18.85 16.49
CA GLU A 483 -19.51 19.65 17.60
C GLU A 483 -18.91 18.77 18.71
N ARG A 484 -19.60 17.68 19.07
CA ARG A 484 -19.10 16.67 20.02
C ARG A 484 -17.80 16.01 19.53
N LEU A 485 -17.68 15.75 18.23
CA LEU A 485 -16.47 15.21 17.62
C LEU A 485 -15.32 16.24 17.60
N ALA A 486 -15.62 17.51 17.31
CA ALA A 486 -14.62 18.59 17.35
C ALA A 486 -14.07 18.78 18.78
N GLN A 487 -14.94 18.69 19.79
CA GLN A 487 -14.53 18.69 21.21
C GLN A 487 -13.64 17.49 21.55
N ALA A 488 -14.01 16.28 21.11
CA ALA A 488 -13.21 15.08 21.34
C ALA A 488 -11.81 15.16 20.69
N PHE A 489 -11.71 15.67 19.47
CA PHE A 489 -10.41 15.91 18.83
C PHE A 489 -9.58 16.98 19.56
N ALA A 490 -10.17 18.10 19.95
CA ALA A 490 -9.46 19.17 20.68
C ALA A 490 -8.97 18.70 22.06
N ALA A 491 -9.80 17.97 22.80
CA ALA A 491 -9.45 17.39 24.10
C ALA A 491 -8.35 16.32 23.95
N GLY A 492 -8.50 15.39 23.00
CA GLY A 492 -7.52 14.34 22.74
C GLY A 492 -6.16 14.87 22.24
N ALA A 493 -6.17 15.95 21.45
CA ALA A 493 -4.96 16.65 21.04
C ALA A 493 -4.24 17.32 22.22
N THR A 494 -4.99 17.97 23.11
CA THR A 494 -4.45 18.68 24.28
C THR A 494 -3.99 17.73 25.40
N ALA A 495 -4.66 16.60 25.58
CA ALA A 495 -4.32 15.58 26.58
C ALA A 495 -3.09 14.72 26.21
N ASN A 496 -2.58 14.86 24.99
CA ASN A 496 -1.35 14.19 24.56
C ASN A 496 -0.11 14.93 25.09
N SER A 497 0.98 14.20 25.33
CA SER A 497 2.27 14.78 25.72
C SER A 497 3.36 14.36 24.73
N PRO A 498 3.93 15.28 23.92
CA PRO A 498 3.52 16.68 23.76
C PRO A 498 2.12 16.81 23.12
N PRO A 499 1.45 17.96 23.25
CA PRO A 499 0.15 18.21 22.60
C PRO A 499 0.24 18.04 21.09
N LEU A 500 -0.80 17.48 20.48
CA LEU A 500 -0.87 17.32 19.02
C LEU A 500 -1.26 18.65 18.36
N PRO A 501 -0.65 19.05 17.23
CA PRO A 501 -1.18 20.13 16.40
C PRO A 501 -2.58 19.74 15.88
N LEU A 502 -3.51 20.70 15.89
CA LEU A 502 -4.86 20.60 15.33
C LEU A 502 -5.29 21.98 14.79
N ASN A 503 -5.31 22.14 13.47
CA ASN A 503 -5.46 23.47 12.85
C ASN A 503 -6.76 23.57 12.06
N VAL A 504 -7.17 22.47 11.43
CA VAL A 504 -8.34 22.42 10.57
C VAL A 504 -9.11 21.12 10.79
N PHE A 505 -10.43 21.22 10.93
CA PHE A 505 -11.35 20.08 10.90
C PHE A 505 -12.42 20.32 9.83
N VAL A 506 -12.57 19.36 8.93
CA VAL A 506 -13.55 19.36 7.84
C VAL A 506 -14.37 18.08 7.88
N VAL A 507 -15.66 18.20 7.61
CA VAL A 507 -16.52 17.05 7.30
C VAL A 507 -16.78 17.02 5.79
N GLN A 508 -16.67 15.84 5.19
CA GLN A 508 -17.04 15.58 3.79
C GLN A 508 -18.28 14.67 3.75
N ASP A 509 -19.39 15.17 3.22
CA ASP A 509 -20.55 14.31 2.97
C ASP A 509 -20.36 13.54 1.65
N HIS A 510 -20.49 12.22 1.71
CA HIS A 510 -20.38 11.35 0.55
C HIS A 510 -21.36 10.18 0.59
N GLN A 511 -22.22 10.13 -0.41
CA GLN A 511 -23.29 9.13 -0.56
C GLN A 511 -22.92 7.94 -1.46
N GLY A 512 -21.68 7.88 -1.97
CA GLY A 512 -21.26 6.83 -2.90
C GLY A 512 -21.00 5.47 -2.25
N ILE A 513 -20.83 4.43 -3.08
CA ILE A 513 -20.56 3.05 -2.64
C ILE A 513 -19.09 2.78 -2.22
N SER A 514 -18.21 3.77 -2.37
CA SER A 514 -16.78 3.65 -2.03
C SER A 514 -16.34 4.87 -1.22
N ASN A 515 -15.13 4.88 -0.69
CA ASN A 515 -14.62 6.07 0.01
C ASN A 515 -14.05 7.14 -0.95
N VAL A 516 -14.02 6.85 -2.27
CA VAL A 516 -13.59 7.80 -3.29
C VAL A 516 -14.73 8.80 -3.54
N ALA A 517 -14.72 9.88 -2.77
CA ALA A 517 -15.60 11.01 -3.00
C ALA A 517 -15.21 11.75 -4.31
N PRO A 518 -16.19 12.27 -5.07
CA PRO A 518 -15.91 13.10 -6.23
C PRO A 518 -15.37 14.48 -5.80
N THR A 519 -14.78 15.22 -6.73
CA THR A 519 -14.11 16.51 -6.46
C THR A 519 -15.04 17.63 -6.03
N ASP A 520 -16.35 17.49 -6.30
CA ASP A 520 -17.44 18.39 -5.94
C ASP A 520 -18.19 17.96 -4.66
N ALA A 521 -17.75 16.90 -3.98
CA ALA A 521 -18.36 16.45 -2.74
C ALA A 521 -18.34 17.56 -1.67
N PRO A 522 -19.49 17.89 -1.04
CA PRO A 522 -19.57 18.99 -0.08
C PRO A 522 -18.58 18.87 1.07
N LEU A 523 -17.87 19.97 1.35
CA LEU A 523 -16.95 20.12 2.47
C LEU A 523 -17.48 21.18 3.43
N ARG A 524 -17.66 20.82 4.71
CA ARG A 524 -18.06 21.73 5.78
C ARG A 524 -16.91 21.89 6.78
N SER A 525 -16.34 23.08 6.86
CA SER A 525 -15.40 23.43 7.95
C SER A 525 -16.13 23.40 9.28
N ILE A 526 -15.59 22.70 10.28
CA ILE A 526 -16.14 22.63 11.63
C ILE A 526 -15.22 23.43 12.56
N PRO A 527 -15.74 24.39 13.36
CA PRO A 527 -14.94 25.12 14.34
C PRO A 527 -14.31 24.18 15.37
N ILE A 528 -13.00 24.31 15.57
CA ILE A 528 -12.28 23.61 16.65
C ILE A 528 -12.37 24.47 17.92
N PRO A 529 -12.84 23.94 19.06
CA PRO A 529 -12.82 24.67 20.33
C PRO A 529 -11.38 25.06 20.71
N LYS A 530 -11.12 26.37 20.82
CA LYS A 530 -9.84 26.89 21.32
C LYS A 530 -9.91 27.07 22.84
N THR A 531 -8.89 26.60 23.55
CA THR A 531 -8.63 27.01 24.92
C THR A 531 -8.34 28.52 24.98
N GLU A 532 -8.79 29.18 26.04
CA GLU A 532 -8.88 30.65 26.14
C GLU A 532 -7.51 31.38 26.18
N SER A 533 -6.87 31.56 25.03
CA SER A 533 -5.74 32.49 24.87
C SER A 533 -5.49 32.89 23.40
N SER A 534 -6.51 33.46 22.74
CA SER A 534 -6.35 34.25 21.50
C SER A 534 -7.68 34.87 21.05
N LEU A 535 -8.23 35.78 21.87
CA LEU A 535 -9.38 36.59 21.49
C LEU A 535 -8.94 37.75 20.58
N GLN A 536 -9.12 37.58 19.27
CA GLN A 536 -9.55 38.68 18.40
C GLN A 536 -10.79 38.24 17.62
N PRO A 537 -11.86 39.05 17.60
CA PRO A 537 -13.08 38.73 16.87
C PRO A 537 -12.89 39.08 15.39
N GLU A 538 -12.36 38.15 14.60
CA GLU A 538 -12.38 38.29 13.15
C GLU A 538 -13.80 38.14 12.60
N SER A 539 -14.13 38.97 11.62
CA SER A 539 -15.49 39.21 11.16
C SER A 539 -16.17 37.96 10.59
N ALA A 540 -17.41 37.72 11.03
CA ALA A 540 -18.19 36.50 10.79
C ALA A 540 -18.65 36.24 9.34
N ASN A 541 -17.99 36.82 8.33
CA ASN A 541 -18.32 36.69 6.90
C ASN A 541 -17.16 36.24 6.00
N ASN A 542 -15.95 36.04 6.55
CA ASN A 542 -14.90 35.33 5.80
C ASN A 542 -15.06 33.82 6.01
N ILE A 543 -15.48 33.11 4.96
CA ILE A 543 -15.35 31.65 4.91
C ILE A 543 -13.85 31.34 4.89
N ILE A 544 -13.29 30.99 6.06
CA ILE A 544 -11.89 30.56 6.15
C ILE A 544 -11.78 29.24 5.38
N GLU A 545 -11.14 29.32 4.22
CA GLU A 545 -10.95 28.20 3.33
C GLU A 545 -10.03 27.18 4.00
N ALA A 546 -10.53 25.96 4.25
CA ALA A 546 -9.86 24.94 5.06
C ALA A 546 -8.52 24.50 4.45
N ARG A 547 -7.40 24.98 4.99
CA ARG A 547 -6.05 24.79 4.43
C ARG A 547 -5.00 24.57 5.53
N ILE A 548 -4.00 23.76 5.22
CA ILE A 548 -2.75 23.67 5.98
C ILE A 548 -1.54 23.92 5.08
N HIS A 549 -0.34 24.00 5.64
CA HIS A 549 0.89 24.26 4.91
C HIS A 549 1.95 23.19 5.15
N ASP A 550 2.60 22.75 4.07
CA ASP A 550 3.83 21.94 4.11
C ASP A 550 4.94 22.65 3.33
N CYS A 551 6.19 22.23 3.53
CA CYS A 551 7.36 22.85 2.90
C CYS A 551 8.12 21.85 2.01
N ILE A 552 8.42 22.23 0.76
CA ILE A 552 9.28 21.45 -0.16
C ILE A 552 10.38 22.40 -0.68
N SER A 553 11.65 22.03 -0.48
CA SER A 553 12.83 22.78 -0.95
C SER A 553 12.83 24.25 -0.52
N ASN A 554 12.41 24.50 0.73
CA ASN A 554 12.19 25.82 1.36
C ASN A 554 11.00 26.64 0.82
N LEU A 555 10.25 26.14 -0.16
CA LEU A 555 9.01 26.77 -0.61
C LEU A 555 7.82 26.29 0.23
N ARG A 556 6.93 27.21 0.61
CA ARG A 556 5.72 26.93 1.40
C ARG A 556 4.55 26.65 0.47
N PHE A 557 3.90 25.50 0.62
CA PHE A 557 2.73 25.11 -0.16
C PHE A 557 1.48 25.11 0.71
N SER A 558 0.43 25.81 0.27
CA SER A 558 -0.91 25.73 0.85
C SER A 558 -1.67 24.54 0.26
N ILE A 559 -2.24 23.71 1.14
CA ILE A 559 -2.83 22.42 0.81
C ILE A 559 -4.30 22.44 1.19
N SER A 560 -5.18 22.37 0.19
CA SER A 560 -6.63 22.19 0.38
C SER A 560 -6.99 20.73 0.74
N PRO A 561 -8.20 20.44 1.24
CA PRO A 561 -8.55 19.13 1.77
C PRO A 561 -8.54 18.02 0.70
N THR A 562 -8.85 18.38 -0.54
CA THR A 562 -8.94 17.49 -1.70
C THR A 562 -7.69 17.53 -2.59
N ALA A 563 -6.79 18.50 -2.45
CA ALA A 563 -5.58 18.60 -3.26
C ALA A 563 -4.69 17.34 -3.19
N PHE A 564 -4.17 16.94 -4.34
CA PHE A 564 -3.04 16.02 -4.37
C PHE A 564 -1.77 16.74 -3.87
N PHE A 565 -1.01 16.07 -3.01
CA PHE A 565 0.29 16.51 -2.54
C PHE A 565 1.15 15.26 -2.33
N GLN A 566 2.47 15.39 -2.43
CA GLN A 566 3.35 14.22 -2.30
C GLN A 566 3.32 13.68 -0.87
N VAL A 567 3.03 12.39 -0.75
CA VAL A 567 2.82 11.76 0.56
C VAL A 567 4.10 11.60 1.38
N ASN A 568 5.27 11.75 0.76
CA ASN A 568 6.58 11.78 1.42
C ASN A 568 7.35 13.00 0.92
N THR A 569 7.23 14.11 1.66
CA THR A 569 7.79 15.42 1.33
C THR A 569 9.29 15.35 1.01
N LEU A 570 10.07 14.68 1.85
CA LEU A 570 11.54 14.60 1.74
C LEU A 570 12.02 13.69 0.59
N ALA A 571 11.24 12.66 0.23
CA ALA A 571 11.51 11.89 -0.99
C ALA A 571 11.13 12.68 -2.25
N ALA A 572 10.10 13.52 -2.20
CA ALA A 572 9.71 14.39 -3.30
C ALA A 572 10.76 15.46 -3.61
N GLU A 573 11.40 16.04 -2.59
CA GLU A 573 12.54 16.97 -2.78
C GLU A 573 13.67 16.34 -3.61
N LYS A 574 14.10 15.12 -3.25
CA LYS A 574 15.11 14.37 -4.02
C LYS A 574 14.64 14.08 -5.45
N LEU A 575 13.39 13.67 -5.64
CA LEU A 575 12.81 13.41 -6.96
C LEU A 575 12.79 14.67 -7.84
N TYR A 576 12.44 15.82 -7.28
CA TYR A 576 12.34 17.08 -8.01
C TYR A 576 13.73 17.67 -8.34
N SER A 577 14.70 17.55 -7.43
CA SER A 577 16.10 17.93 -7.71
C SER A 577 16.64 17.14 -8.90
N LEU A 578 16.54 15.80 -8.85
CA LEU A 578 17.01 14.91 -9.91
C LEU A 578 16.32 15.20 -11.26
N ALA A 579 15.00 15.42 -11.26
CA ALA A 579 14.27 15.79 -12.47
C ALA A 579 14.79 17.11 -13.07
N GLY A 580 15.09 18.11 -12.25
CA GLY A 580 15.68 19.37 -12.70
C GLY A 580 17.14 19.26 -13.13
N GLU A 581 17.93 18.36 -12.53
CA GLU A 581 19.29 18.03 -12.96
C GLU A 581 19.28 17.38 -14.35
N TRP A 582 18.47 16.33 -14.54
CA TRP A 582 18.35 15.62 -15.81
C TRP A 582 17.74 16.45 -16.94
N ALA A 583 16.90 17.43 -16.62
CA ALA A 583 16.29 18.33 -17.60
C ALA A 583 17.25 19.41 -18.15
N GLY A 584 18.47 19.54 -17.63
CA GLY A 584 19.47 20.49 -18.16
C GLY A 584 19.04 21.96 -18.08
N LEU A 585 18.27 22.32 -17.04
CA LEU A 585 17.60 23.62 -16.93
C LEU A 585 18.58 24.80 -16.87
N GLY A 586 18.24 25.88 -17.59
CA GLY A 586 18.92 27.18 -17.53
C GLY A 586 17.95 28.37 -17.70
N PRO A 587 18.46 29.62 -17.58
CA PRO A 587 17.60 30.82 -17.55
C PRO A 587 16.80 31.07 -18.84
N ASP A 588 17.23 30.51 -19.98
CA ASP A 588 16.48 30.60 -21.25
C ASP A 588 15.46 29.46 -21.45
N THR A 589 15.37 28.51 -20.50
CA THR A 589 14.44 27.37 -20.59
C THR A 589 13.00 27.80 -20.28
N VAL A 590 12.06 27.31 -21.10
CA VAL A 590 10.62 27.29 -20.78
C VAL A 590 10.25 25.88 -20.32
N LEU A 591 9.91 25.72 -19.04
CA LEU A 591 9.54 24.44 -18.44
C LEU A 591 8.03 24.22 -18.57
N PHE A 592 7.63 23.10 -19.19
CA PHE A 592 6.25 22.65 -19.18
C PHE A 592 6.03 21.64 -18.05
N ASP A 593 5.23 22.03 -17.05
CA ASP A 593 4.82 21.15 -15.94
C ASP A 593 3.44 20.57 -16.27
N ILE A 594 3.42 19.35 -16.83
CA ILE A 594 2.20 18.69 -17.33
C ILE A 594 1.61 17.82 -16.22
N CYS A 595 0.30 17.97 -15.98
CA CYS A 595 -0.39 17.49 -14.78
C CYS A 595 0.21 18.09 -13.50
N CYS A 596 0.45 19.41 -13.50
CA CYS A 596 1.17 20.10 -12.44
C CYS A 596 0.50 20.04 -11.05
N GLY A 597 -0.79 19.68 -10.99
CA GLY A 597 -1.57 19.71 -9.75
C GLY A 597 -1.50 21.09 -9.10
N THR A 598 -1.04 21.14 -7.84
CA THR A 598 -0.83 22.36 -7.06
C THR A 598 0.49 23.08 -7.32
N GLY A 599 1.18 22.74 -8.44
CA GLY A 599 2.37 23.43 -8.94
C GLY A 599 3.70 22.99 -8.31
N THR A 600 3.75 21.88 -7.57
CA THR A 600 4.91 21.47 -6.76
C THR A 600 6.22 21.31 -7.54
N ILE A 601 6.19 20.69 -8.72
CA ILE A 601 7.37 20.47 -9.57
C ILE A 601 7.80 21.80 -10.21
N GLY A 602 6.89 22.46 -10.92
CA GLY A 602 7.17 23.72 -11.59
C GLY A 602 7.68 24.81 -10.65
N LEU A 603 7.09 24.97 -9.47
CA LEU A 603 7.48 26.01 -8.51
C LEU A 603 8.84 25.73 -7.87
N THR A 604 9.17 24.48 -7.51
CA THR A 604 10.50 24.14 -6.97
C THR A 604 11.61 24.36 -8.00
N LEU A 605 11.32 24.18 -9.29
CA LEU A 605 12.28 24.39 -10.38
C LEU A 605 12.26 25.82 -10.98
N ALA A 606 11.29 26.66 -10.61
CA ALA A 606 11.07 27.99 -11.20
C ALA A 606 12.29 28.92 -11.10
N HIS A 607 13.09 28.80 -10.05
CA HIS A 607 14.31 29.59 -9.85
C HIS A 607 15.46 29.26 -10.83
N ARG A 608 15.34 28.17 -11.61
CA ARG A 608 16.35 27.70 -12.58
C ARG A 608 15.98 27.97 -14.03
N VAL A 609 14.80 28.52 -14.31
CA VAL A 609 14.21 28.62 -15.66
C VAL A 609 13.63 30.01 -15.93
N GLY A 610 13.54 30.39 -17.21
CA GLY A 610 12.98 31.68 -17.61
C GLY A 610 11.46 31.77 -17.43
N MET A 611 10.76 30.65 -17.63
CA MET A 611 9.30 30.57 -17.47
C MET A 611 8.86 29.13 -17.15
N VAL A 612 7.84 29.00 -16.30
CA VAL A 612 7.11 27.75 -16.05
C VAL A 612 5.69 27.87 -16.60
N ILE A 613 5.27 26.91 -17.41
CA ILE A 613 3.90 26.76 -17.90
C ILE A 613 3.34 25.47 -17.33
N GLY A 614 2.50 25.60 -16.30
CA GLY A 614 1.79 24.47 -15.70
C GLY A 614 0.46 24.19 -16.41
N ILE A 615 0.20 22.93 -16.73
CA ILE A 615 -1.06 22.47 -17.34
C ILE A 615 -1.69 21.43 -16.43
N GLU A 616 -2.94 21.66 -16.02
CA GLU A 616 -3.68 20.78 -15.11
C GLU A 616 -5.17 20.79 -15.48
N MET A 617 -5.86 19.65 -15.36
CA MET A 617 -7.27 19.54 -15.73
C MET A 617 -8.23 19.93 -14.59
N ASN A 618 -7.75 19.92 -13.35
CA ASN A 618 -8.52 20.29 -12.17
C ASN A 618 -8.37 21.79 -11.85
N ALA A 619 -9.45 22.55 -12.05
CA ALA A 619 -9.50 23.99 -11.80
C ALA A 619 -9.15 24.39 -10.35
N SER A 620 -9.51 23.57 -9.35
CA SER A 620 -9.16 23.82 -7.95
C SER A 620 -7.66 23.64 -7.69
N ALA A 621 -7.04 22.63 -8.33
CA ALA A 621 -5.59 22.44 -8.26
C ALA A 621 -4.82 23.60 -8.94
N VAL A 622 -5.33 24.11 -10.07
CA VAL A 622 -4.80 25.33 -10.72
C VAL A 622 -4.90 26.56 -9.81
N GLN A 623 -6.01 26.75 -9.10
CA GLN A 623 -6.15 27.84 -8.11
C GLN A 623 -5.15 27.68 -6.95
N ASP A 624 -4.97 26.47 -6.43
CA ASP A 624 -3.96 26.17 -5.42
C ASP A 624 -2.53 26.45 -5.95
N ALA A 625 -2.24 26.13 -7.21
CA ALA A 625 -0.95 26.44 -7.84
C ALA A 625 -0.68 27.94 -7.96
N TYR A 626 -1.70 28.75 -8.32
CA TYR A 626 -1.58 30.22 -8.30
C TYR A 626 -1.32 30.76 -6.89
N LYS A 627 -2.06 30.28 -5.87
CA LYS A 627 -1.82 30.66 -4.46
C LYS A 627 -0.41 30.28 -4.00
N ASN A 628 0.07 29.10 -4.39
CA ASN A 628 1.43 28.66 -4.06
C ASN A 628 2.52 29.50 -4.74
N ALA A 629 2.30 29.95 -5.98
CA ALA A 629 3.20 30.90 -6.63
C ALA A 629 3.23 32.25 -5.90
N GLU A 630 2.06 32.78 -5.53
CA GLU A 630 1.90 34.04 -4.83
C GLU A 630 2.56 34.04 -3.44
N ILE A 631 2.30 33.01 -2.62
CA ILE A 631 2.88 32.84 -1.28
C ILE A 631 4.42 32.79 -1.31
N ASN A 632 5.02 32.24 -2.37
CA ASN A 632 6.46 32.18 -2.54
C ASN A 632 7.04 33.34 -3.37
N GLY A 633 6.22 34.31 -3.80
CA GLY A 633 6.66 35.45 -4.60
C GLY A 633 7.14 35.10 -6.02
N ILE A 634 6.81 33.91 -6.52
CA ILE A 634 7.29 33.38 -7.80
C ILE A 634 6.43 33.95 -8.95
N LYS A 635 7.04 34.75 -9.82
CA LYS A 635 6.35 35.52 -10.88
C LYS A 635 6.53 34.97 -12.30
N ASN A 636 7.50 34.09 -12.51
CA ASN A 636 7.79 33.45 -13.80
C ASN A 636 7.01 32.15 -14.00
N CYS A 637 5.75 32.10 -13.53
CA CYS A 637 4.88 30.93 -13.63
C CYS A 637 3.51 31.32 -14.20
N ARG A 638 2.94 30.43 -15.02
CA ARG A 638 1.56 30.54 -15.53
C ARG A 638 0.89 29.17 -15.47
N PHE A 639 -0.28 29.08 -14.86
CA PHE A 639 -1.06 27.83 -14.76
C PHE A 639 -2.30 27.89 -15.64
N ILE A 640 -2.58 26.83 -16.37
CA ILE A 640 -3.66 26.74 -17.37
C ILE A 640 -4.53 25.53 -17.02
N CYS A 641 -5.83 25.77 -16.87
CA CYS A 641 -6.82 24.71 -16.73
C CYS A 641 -7.12 24.09 -18.10
N SER A 642 -6.53 22.94 -18.43
CA SER A 642 -6.72 22.23 -19.71
C SER A 642 -6.56 20.72 -19.56
N LYS A 643 -7.10 20.00 -20.55
CA LYS A 643 -6.74 18.61 -20.83
C LYS A 643 -5.61 18.53 -21.86
#